data_AF-A0A1C5TVA1-F1
#
_entry.id   AF-A0A1C5TVA1-F1
#
_cell.length_a   1.000
_cell.length_b   1.000
_cell.length_c   1.000
_cell.angle_alpha   90.00
_cell.angle_beta   90.00
_cell.angle_gamma   90.00
#
_symmetry.space_group_name_H-M   'P 1'
#
loop_
_entity.id
_entity.type
_entity.pdbx_description
1 polymer ?
#
loop_
_entity_poly.entity_id
_entity_poly.type
_entity_poly.pdbx_seq_one_letter_code
_entity_poly.pdbx_strand_id
1 'polypeptide(L)'
;MEGTGNLQKATTVESIMNKDVLCTDVVGLVGEPFEIETTSQFDKATLTYVVDKSKLGDTEFDNLLFLWYDEENDNFVELDTILDEENSTVSVETKHFSKYMIVDGKEWYRAWQDIYTKINESKGQHVPNATVLISKSSNIYNVNNANRNELIVSNIVDSMSDSDIMSFLTYQNAGGMNTDFTSVKSALKWDPIYYSRTANASYGIGLAAVILNDEAMGYNSKIIFITDSSVSVDSRFLKLAINNMIPIYFFCIGDFNTAALIGYAQLTGGKVYSAKTAAEINQSCNEIGPKTFVGETDTDGDGFTDIEEMSGLIVSSNCKIVNTDYMKADTDDDGLDDNEEVDVELTKVEVPGKQGNPSTFKYYHHMWSDPSDPDTDGDGTVDSSDLNPLVYSFVPYLDILCEYAQNYCSDNNLRNKDDEITLVLEFLRSTKYIGTKWNITAGNINENFIAYVKDNNIDVYNYFLGDDNAVEELFDPLTNEKYDLKHLAATMNAYFEKNDIKSIYSTYYGSMNDMAGWAGDLQQVIDQDILYGKDQYYAHNMSIEAAYQEMSTYLGNRSNSHYGISDVIVDADAVNLYYEYKDNPNMDLNELLNNYLIKMNNKQRFSDFIYNITGSNERSDLKILATSYIRPPMDFLSAGCVYSSSTCNLITENMIYGFASAFCDYYFDLAN
;
A
#
# COMPACT_ATOMS: atom_id res chain seq x y z
N MET A 1 10.67 -22.67 -11.17
CA MET A 1 10.36 -23.85 -10.32
C MET A 1 10.21 -25.09 -11.19
N GLU A 2 10.54 -26.27 -10.66
CA GLU A 2 10.04 -27.54 -11.21
C GLU A 2 8.91 -28.00 -10.28
N GLY A 3 7.70 -28.16 -10.80
CA GLY A 3 6.52 -28.50 -10.01
C GLY A 3 5.58 -29.43 -10.75
N THR A 4 4.56 -29.93 -10.05
CA THR A 4 3.57 -30.86 -10.63
C THR A 4 2.53 -30.12 -11.48
N GLY A 5 2.10 -30.70 -12.59
CA GLY A 5 1.00 -30.15 -13.41
C GLY A 5 1.44 -29.03 -14.35
N ASN A 6 0.47 -28.23 -14.83
CA ASN A 6 0.74 -27.07 -15.66
C ASN A 6 0.82 -25.82 -14.78
N LEU A 7 2.04 -25.32 -14.56
CA LEU A 7 2.31 -24.16 -13.71
C LEU A 7 1.52 -22.91 -14.13
N GLN A 8 1.28 -22.69 -15.43
CA GLN A 8 0.49 -21.55 -15.91
C GLN A 8 -0.99 -21.59 -15.49
N LYS A 9 -1.48 -22.76 -15.08
CA LYS A 9 -2.85 -22.96 -14.60
C LYS A 9 -2.92 -23.15 -13.09
N ALA A 10 -1.79 -23.40 -12.46
CA ALA A 10 -1.72 -23.82 -11.07
C ALA A 10 -0.97 -22.80 -10.20
N THR A 11 -0.43 -21.73 -10.78
CA THR A 11 0.30 -20.67 -10.10
C THR A 11 -0.23 -19.31 -10.54
N THR A 12 -0.54 -18.45 -9.58
CA THR A 12 -0.91 -17.05 -9.78
C THR A 12 0.22 -16.16 -9.27
N VAL A 13 0.38 -14.99 -9.89
CA VAL A 13 1.30 -13.94 -9.45
C VAL A 13 0.55 -12.64 -9.61
N GLU A 14 0.27 -11.98 -8.50
CA GLU A 14 -0.57 -10.80 -8.45
C GLU A 14 0.13 -9.67 -7.72
N SER A 15 0.06 -8.47 -8.28
CA SER A 15 0.49 -7.27 -7.55
C SER A 15 -0.52 -6.96 -6.45
N ILE A 16 -0.03 -6.79 -5.23
CA ILE A 16 -0.83 -6.43 -4.06
C ILE A 16 -0.60 -4.98 -3.61
N MET A 17 0.04 -4.18 -4.48
CA MET A 17 0.17 -2.73 -4.28
C MET A 17 -1.21 -2.07 -4.21
N ASN A 18 -1.45 -1.30 -3.16
CA ASN A 18 -2.75 -0.66 -2.85
C ASN A 18 -3.90 -1.67 -2.69
N LYS A 19 -3.59 -2.93 -2.41
CA LYS A 19 -4.57 -3.96 -2.05
C LYS A 19 -4.34 -4.49 -0.65
N ASP A 20 -3.09 -4.65 -0.27
CA ASP A 20 -2.69 -5.10 1.07
C ASP A 20 -1.92 -3.94 1.70
N VAL A 21 -2.53 -3.29 2.71
CA VAL A 21 -1.99 -2.09 3.35
C VAL A 21 -0.65 -2.39 4.00
N LEU A 22 -0.53 -3.55 4.68
CA LEU A 22 0.71 -3.96 5.35
C LEU A 22 1.88 -4.06 4.37
N CYS A 23 1.66 -4.67 3.20
CA CYS A 23 2.66 -4.83 2.15
C CYS A 23 2.91 -3.54 1.36
N THR A 24 1.89 -2.70 1.22
CA THR A 24 1.98 -1.39 0.52
C THR A 24 2.83 -0.42 1.32
N ASP A 25 2.67 -0.40 2.65
CA ASP A 25 3.31 0.56 3.54
C ASP A 25 4.65 0.10 4.12
N VAL A 26 5.24 -0.97 3.58
CA VAL A 26 6.57 -1.44 3.99
C VAL A 26 7.59 -0.32 3.81
N VAL A 27 8.26 0.05 4.90
CA VAL A 27 9.26 1.14 4.85
C VAL A 27 10.41 0.76 3.93
N GLY A 28 10.71 1.65 2.98
CA GLY A 28 11.75 1.45 1.98
C GLY A 28 11.33 0.55 0.81
N LEU A 29 10.04 0.26 0.62
CA LEU A 29 9.52 -0.50 -0.52
C LEU A 29 10.02 0.04 -1.87
N VAL A 30 10.51 -0.85 -2.72
CA VAL A 30 11.01 -0.57 -4.08
C VAL A 30 10.19 -1.36 -5.09
N GLY A 31 9.34 -0.65 -5.83
CA GLY A 31 8.44 -1.26 -6.81
C GLY A 31 7.19 -1.85 -6.15
N GLU A 32 6.64 -2.90 -6.75
CA GLU A 32 5.40 -3.52 -6.28
C GLU A 32 5.67 -4.78 -5.45
N PRO A 33 4.96 -4.99 -4.33
CA PRO A 33 4.86 -6.28 -3.68
C PRO A 33 3.98 -7.22 -4.51
N PHE A 34 4.29 -8.51 -4.49
CA PHE A 34 3.53 -9.54 -5.20
C PHE A 34 3.14 -10.69 -4.30
N GLU A 35 1.89 -11.09 -4.38
CA GLU A 35 1.41 -12.37 -3.87
C GLU A 35 1.60 -13.45 -4.93
N ILE A 36 2.08 -14.60 -4.47
CA ILE A 36 2.26 -15.78 -5.32
C ILE A 36 1.55 -16.93 -4.64
N GLU A 37 0.62 -17.55 -5.34
CA GLU A 37 -0.05 -18.75 -4.85
C GLU A 37 0.16 -19.90 -5.83
N THR A 38 0.13 -21.14 -5.31
CA THR A 38 0.12 -22.29 -6.19
C THR A 38 -0.52 -23.54 -5.59
N THR A 39 -1.25 -24.27 -6.43
CA THR A 39 -1.72 -25.63 -6.12
C THR A 39 -0.71 -26.71 -6.52
N SER A 40 0.36 -26.35 -7.24
CA SER A 40 1.42 -27.27 -7.63
C SER A 40 2.34 -27.59 -6.46
N GLN A 41 2.69 -28.87 -6.31
CA GLN A 41 3.71 -29.28 -5.36
C GLN A 41 5.11 -29.02 -5.95
N PHE A 42 6.01 -28.44 -5.15
CA PHE A 42 7.40 -28.16 -5.54
C PHE A 42 8.33 -28.22 -4.33
N ASP A 43 9.60 -28.58 -4.54
CA ASP A 43 10.62 -28.60 -3.48
C ASP A 43 11.33 -27.25 -3.33
N LYS A 44 11.52 -26.54 -4.44
CA LYS A 44 12.25 -25.28 -4.52
C LYS A 44 11.83 -24.44 -5.73
N ALA A 45 11.79 -23.13 -5.55
CA ALA A 45 11.59 -22.15 -6.60
C ALA A 45 12.66 -21.05 -6.52
N THR A 46 12.91 -20.41 -7.66
CA THR A 46 13.71 -19.19 -7.73
C THR A 46 12.79 -18.09 -8.20
N LEU A 47 12.69 -17.02 -7.40
CA LEU A 47 12.02 -15.80 -7.77
C LEU A 47 13.08 -14.83 -8.29
N THR A 48 12.80 -14.17 -9.42
CA THR A 48 13.72 -13.24 -10.06
C THR A 48 12.94 -12.03 -10.55
N TYR A 49 13.25 -10.86 -9.99
CA TYR A 49 12.67 -9.58 -10.41
C TYR A 49 13.68 -8.85 -11.29
N VAL A 50 13.19 -8.33 -12.42
CA VAL A 50 13.98 -7.47 -13.32
C VAL A 50 13.75 -6.03 -12.90
N VAL A 51 14.83 -5.33 -12.57
CA VAL A 51 14.77 -3.96 -12.04
C VAL A 51 15.14 -2.95 -13.11
N ASP A 52 14.24 -2.00 -13.36
CA ASP A 52 14.55 -0.81 -14.14
C ASP A 52 15.37 0.17 -13.30
N LYS A 53 16.70 0.09 -13.42
CA LYS A 53 17.64 0.93 -12.68
C LYS A 53 17.41 2.44 -12.86
N SER A 54 16.77 2.86 -13.95
CA SER A 54 16.48 4.28 -14.18
C SER A 54 15.37 4.82 -13.26
N LYS A 55 14.60 3.93 -12.63
CA LYS A 55 13.49 4.24 -11.73
C LYS A 55 13.82 4.08 -10.24
N LEU A 56 15.05 3.70 -9.89
CA LEU A 56 15.46 3.48 -8.49
C LEU A 56 15.58 4.78 -7.66
N GLY A 57 15.56 5.95 -8.31
CA GLY A 57 15.71 7.21 -7.59
C GLY A 57 17.04 7.30 -6.85
N ASP A 58 16.98 7.47 -5.53
CA ASP A 58 18.14 7.57 -4.64
C ASP A 58 18.62 6.20 -4.11
N THR A 59 17.86 5.13 -4.31
CA THR A 59 18.22 3.77 -3.90
C THR A 59 19.31 3.19 -4.79
N GLU A 60 20.40 2.71 -4.19
CA GLU A 60 21.45 2.01 -4.93
C GLU A 60 21.04 0.54 -5.17
N PHE A 61 21.30 0.02 -6.38
CA PHE A 61 20.97 -1.38 -6.73
C PHE A 61 21.59 -2.40 -5.75
N ASP A 62 22.79 -2.11 -5.23
CA ASP A 62 23.50 -2.96 -4.28
C ASP A 62 22.86 -3.00 -2.88
N ASN A 63 21.91 -2.09 -2.59
CA ASN A 63 21.18 -2.04 -1.32
C ASN A 63 19.87 -2.83 -1.35
N LEU A 64 19.45 -3.37 -2.51
CA LEU A 64 18.16 -4.05 -2.63
C LEU A 64 18.12 -5.35 -1.82
N LEU A 65 17.04 -5.54 -1.08
CA LEU A 65 16.81 -6.69 -0.20
C LEU A 65 15.43 -7.29 -0.47
N PHE A 66 15.37 -8.61 -0.67
CA PHE A 66 14.10 -9.34 -0.70
C PHE A 66 13.56 -9.55 0.71
N LEU A 67 12.27 -9.28 0.88
CA LEU A 67 11.48 -9.69 2.02
C LEU A 67 10.37 -10.64 1.58
N TRP A 68 9.91 -11.49 2.50
CA TRP A 68 8.60 -12.12 2.41
C TRP A 68 7.82 -11.90 3.70
N TYR A 69 6.49 -11.88 3.60
CA TYR A 69 5.62 -11.72 4.75
C TYR A 69 5.20 -13.09 5.30
N ASP A 70 5.59 -13.35 6.55
CA ASP A 70 5.19 -14.52 7.33
C ASP A 70 3.91 -14.22 8.08
N GLU A 71 2.76 -14.46 7.43
CA GLU A 71 1.44 -14.17 7.97
C GLU A 71 1.15 -14.89 9.29
N GLU A 72 1.67 -16.10 9.49
CA GLU A 72 1.46 -16.88 10.72
C GLU A 72 2.09 -16.20 11.94
N ASN A 73 3.19 -15.46 11.74
CA ASN A 73 3.95 -14.80 12.79
C ASN A 73 3.90 -13.27 12.68
N ASP A 74 3.08 -12.71 11.80
CA ASP A 74 2.99 -11.28 11.47
C ASP A 74 4.39 -10.65 11.29
N ASN A 75 5.26 -11.26 10.49
CA ASN A 75 6.67 -10.86 10.40
C ASN A 75 7.19 -10.76 8.96
N PHE A 76 7.67 -9.58 8.55
CA PHE A 76 8.50 -9.45 7.35
C PHE A 76 9.89 -10.05 7.58
N VAL A 77 10.18 -11.14 6.87
CA VAL A 77 11.40 -11.92 6.97
C VAL A 77 12.37 -11.56 5.85
N GLU A 78 13.58 -11.20 6.25
CA GLU A 78 14.69 -10.87 5.35
C GLU A 78 15.24 -12.12 4.66
N LEU A 79 15.42 -12.06 3.34
CA LEU A 79 15.89 -13.19 2.56
C LEU A 79 17.31 -13.00 2.05
N ASP A 80 18.04 -14.11 1.92
CA ASP A 80 19.38 -14.12 1.31
C ASP A 80 19.28 -13.80 -0.20
N THR A 81 19.45 -12.51 -0.49
CA THR A 81 19.21 -11.90 -1.80
C THR A 81 20.44 -12.00 -2.70
N ILE A 82 20.22 -12.43 -3.94
CA ILE A 82 21.24 -12.51 -4.98
C ILE A 82 21.05 -11.33 -5.93
N LEU A 83 22.05 -10.46 -5.99
CA LEU A 83 22.09 -9.28 -6.85
C LEU A 83 22.95 -9.57 -8.09
N ASP A 84 22.38 -9.35 -9.28
CA ASP A 84 23.09 -9.44 -10.55
C ASP A 84 23.02 -8.08 -11.25
N GLU A 85 24.09 -7.31 -11.10
CA GLU A 85 24.18 -5.97 -11.66
C GLU A 85 24.24 -5.98 -13.20
N GLU A 86 24.82 -7.00 -13.82
CA GLU A 86 24.95 -7.09 -15.29
C GLU A 86 23.58 -7.29 -15.94
N ASN A 87 22.77 -8.18 -15.37
CA ASN A 87 21.42 -8.47 -15.87
C ASN A 87 20.33 -7.58 -15.25
N SER A 88 20.69 -6.73 -14.28
CA SER A 88 19.74 -5.89 -13.52
C SER A 88 18.64 -6.71 -12.85
N THR A 89 19.02 -7.84 -12.25
CA THR A 89 18.07 -8.74 -11.59
C THR A 89 18.37 -8.93 -10.12
N VAL A 90 17.32 -9.02 -9.32
CA VAL A 90 17.36 -9.38 -7.90
C VAL A 90 16.67 -10.73 -7.78
N SER A 91 17.25 -11.69 -7.08
CA SER A 91 16.70 -13.05 -6.97
C SER A 91 16.79 -13.63 -5.58
N VAL A 92 15.89 -14.58 -5.31
CA VAL A 92 15.89 -15.38 -4.09
C VAL A 92 15.47 -16.82 -4.37
N GLU A 93 15.96 -17.73 -3.56
CA GLU A 93 15.53 -19.13 -3.57
C GLU A 93 14.57 -19.40 -2.41
N THR A 94 13.38 -19.94 -2.71
CA THR A 94 12.33 -20.23 -1.72
C THR A 94 11.81 -21.66 -1.84
N LYS A 95 11.13 -22.14 -0.79
CA LYS A 95 10.49 -23.47 -0.71
C LYS A 95 8.97 -23.39 -0.53
N HIS A 96 8.42 -22.19 -0.48
CA HIS A 96 7.00 -21.91 -0.37
C HIS A 96 6.71 -20.67 -1.21
N PHE A 97 5.43 -20.40 -1.46
CA PHE A 97 5.01 -19.10 -1.97
C PHE A 97 4.18 -18.37 -0.91
N SER A 98 4.20 -17.04 -0.99
CA SER A 98 3.65 -16.07 -0.05
C SER A 98 3.71 -14.69 -0.76
N LYS A 99 3.60 -13.61 0.00
CA LYS A 99 3.79 -12.22 -0.41
C LYS A 99 5.28 -11.87 -0.38
N TYR A 100 5.81 -11.40 -1.51
CA TYR A 100 7.23 -11.08 -1.73
C TYR A 100 7.42 -9.67 -2.24
N MET A 101 8.42 -8.97 -1.71
CA MET A 101 8.72 -7.58 -2.08
C MET A 101 10.22 -7.30 -2.04
N ILE A 102 10.61 -6.17 -2.62
CA ILE A 102 11.97 -5.64 -2.55
C ILE A 102 11.94 -4.33 -1.78
N VAL A 103 12.91 -4.13 -0.89
CA VAL A 103 13.12 -2.87 -0.17
C VAL A 103 14.52 -2.32 -0.40
N ASP A 104 14.72 -1.02 -0.16
CA ASP A 104 16.03 -0.46 0.14
C ASP A 104 16.46 -0.95 1.53
N GLY A 105 17.39 -1.90 1.57
CA GLY A 105 17.87 -2.49 2.80
C GLY A 105 18.43 -1.46 3.78
N LYS A 106 19.03 -0.36 3.32
CA LYS A 106 19.53 0.68 4.23
C LYS A 106 18.40 1.41 4.93
N GLU A 107 17.33 1.74 4.21
CA GLU A 107 16.15 2.38 4.81
C GLU A 107 15.43 1.42 5.75
N TRP A 108 15.26 0.16 5.34
CA TRP A 108 14.69 -0.90 6.17
C TRP A 108 15.42 -1.06 7.51
N TYR A 109 16.74 -1.23 7.50
CA TYR A 109 17.51 -1.38 8.74
C TYR A 109 17.53 -0.11 9.59
N ARG A 110 17.50 1.07 8.96
CA ARG A 110 17.36 2.35 9.69
C ARG A 110 16.02 2.47 10.38
N ALA A 111 14.93 2.08 9.73
CA ALA A 111 13.60 2.08 10.32
C ALA A 111 13.56 1.21 11.58
N TRP A 112 14.12 0.00 11.52
CA TRP A 112 14.26 -0.86 12.69
C TRP A 112 15.14 -0.24 13.80
N GLN A 113 16.21 0.46 13.45
CA GLN A 113 17.05 1.15 14.43
C GLN A 113 16.29 2.27 15.16
N ASP A 114 15.49 3.04 14.43
CA ASP A 114 14.66 4.11 14.99
C ASP A 114 13.56 3.52 15.90
N ILE A 115 12.95 2.41 15.48
CA ILE A 115 11.99 1.62 16.27
C ILE A 115 12.59 1.19 17.62
N TYR A 116 13.78 0.58 17.62
CA TYR A 116 14.44 0.20 18.87
C TYR A 116 14.72 1.38 19.78
N THR A 117 15.03 2.55 19.20
CA THR A 117 15.26 3.76 19.97
C THR A 117 13.95 4.21 20.63
N LYS A 118 12.87 4.30 19.85
CA LYS A 118 11.54 4.73 20.33
C LYS A 118 10.94 3.82 21.39
N ILE A 119 10.97 2.50 21.20
CA ILE A 119 10.41 1.53 22.19
C ILE A 119 11.12 1.62 23.53
N ASN A 120 12.44 1.80 23.50
CA ASN A 120 13.19 1.97 24.73
C ASN A 120 12.91 3.33 25.39
N GLU A 121 12.73 4.40 24.59
CA GLU A 121 12.30 5.71 25.08
C GLU A 121 10.90 5.65 25.73
N SER A 122 9.93 4.97 25.11
CA SER A 122 8.55 4.85 25.62
C SER A 122 8.47 4.02 26.90
N LYS A 123 9.21 2.91 26.98
CA LYS A 123 9.24 2.05 28.19
C LYS A 123 10.06 2.60 29.35
N GLY A 124 10.66 3.79 29.21
CA GLY A 124 11.62 4.32 30.17
C GLY A 124 12.84 3.41 30.38
N GLN A 125 13.09 2.49 29.45
CA GLN A 125 14.19 1.52 29.50
C GLN A 125 15.42 2.13 28.83
N HIS A 126 16.56 2.05 29.52
CA HIS A 126 17.82 2.58 29.03
C HIS A 126 18.24 1.92 27.70
N VAL A 127 18.27 2.70 26.59
CA VAL A 127 18.90 2.28 25.33
C VAL A 127 20.41 2.12 25.57
N PRO A 128 21.00 0.94 25.33
CA PRO A 128 22.45 0.77 25.38
C PRO A 128 23.15 1.74 24.43
N ASN A 129 24.03 2.59 24.97
CA ASN A 129 24.87 3.50 24.21
C ASN A 129 26.15 2.77 23.78
N ALA A 130 26.57 3.01 22.54
CA ALA A 130 27.93 2.71 22.10
C ALA A 130 28.69 4.03 21.99
N THR A 131 29.71 4.21 22.83
CA THR A 131 30.48 5.45 22.85
C THR A 131 31.91 5.20 22.40
N VAL A 132 32.36 5.90 21.35
CA VAL A 132 33.79 6.03 21.08
C VAL A 132 34.28 7.34 21.69
N LEU A 133 35.12 7.24 22.71
CA LEU A 133 35.73 8.39 23.36
C LEU A 133 37.10 8.68 22.74
N ILE A 134 37.22 9.87 22.15
CA ILE A 134 38.45 10.38 21.56
C ILE A 134 39.00 11.48 22.46
N SER A 135 40.23 11.32 22.95
CA SER A 135 40.88 12.34 23.77
C SER A 135 42.20 12.77 23.15
N LYS A 136 42.31 14.07 22.84
CA LYS A 136 43.58 14.68 22.45
C LYS A 136 44.38 14.98 23.72
N SER A 137 45.36 14.12 24.04
CA SER A 137 46.29 14.38 25.14
C SER A 137 46.95 15.75 24.95
N SER A 138 46.73 16.67 25.87
CA SER A 138 47.42 17.93 25.85
C SER A 138 48.56 17.96 26.84
N ASN A 139 49.59 18.71 26.44
CA ASN A 139 50.86 18.95 27.10
C ASN A 139 50.89 18.66 28.61
N ILE A 140 51.84 17.79 28.99
CA ILE A 140 52.31 17.51 30.36
C ILE A 140 52.74 18.78 31.14
N TYR A 141 52.76 19.95 30.50
CA TYR A 141 53.03 21.24 31.14
C TYR A 141 51.80 21.85 31.86
N ASN A 142 50.59 21.30 31.71
CA ASN A 142 49.39 21.78 32.40
C ASN A 142 48.65 20.65 33.13
N VAL A 143 49.10 20.36 34.35
CA VAL A 143 48.50 19.36 35.27
C VAL A 143 47.00 19.58 35.47
N ASN A 144 46.52 20.83 35.40
CA ASN A 144 45.09 21.12 35.56
C ASN A 144 44.24 20.60 34.39
N ASN A 145 44.77 20.58 33.16
CA ASN A 145 44.04 20.06 32.00
C ASN A 145 44.00 18.53 32.02
N ALA A 146 45.09 17.88 32.45
CA ALA A 146 45.16 16.44 32.65
C ALA A 146 44.13 15.97 33.69
N ASN A 147 44.08 16.62 34.86
CA ASN A 147 43.10 16.29 35.91
C ASN A 147 41.64 16.51 35.45
N ARG A 148 41.39 17.49 34.57
CA ARG A 148 40.05 17.73 34.01
C ARG A 148 39.65 16.69 32.98
N ASN A 149 40.60 16.23 32.16
CA ASN A 149 40.38 15.14 31.22
C ASN A 149 40.05 13.84 31.96
N GLU A 150 40.84 13.52 32.99
CA GLU A 150 40.59 12.38 33.89
C GLU A 150 39.20 12.48 34.55
N LEU A 151 38.80 13.67 35.00
CA LEU A 151 37.47 13.90 35.58
C LEU A 151 36.33 13.70 34.56
N ILE A 152 36.47 14.24 33.34
CA ILE A 152 35.47 14.04 32.27
C ILE A 152 35.34 12.54 31.95
N VAL A 153 36.47 11.86 31.73
CA VAL A 153 36.48 10.42 31.42
C VAL A 153 35.86 9.61 32.55
N SER A 154 36.24 9.86 33.80
CA SER A 154 35.71 9.14 34.95
C SER A 154 34.20 9.34 35.10
N ASN A 155 33.71 10.58 34.96
CA ASN A 155 32.28 10.85 35.03
C ASN A 155 31.48 10.15 33.93
N ILE A 156 31.99 10.13 32.70
CA ILE A 156 31.30 9.47 31.58
C ILE A 156 31.27 7.95 31.83
N VAL A 157 32.41 7.35 32.21
CA VAL A 157 32.49 5.91 32.52
C VAL A 157 31.60 5.55 33.71
N ASP A 158 31.56 6.39 34.75
CA ASP A 158 30.70 6.17 35.91
C ASP A 158 29.22 6.28 35.55
N SER A 159 28.86 7.16 34.61
CA SER A 159 27.49 7.36 34.13
C SER A 159 26.97 6.26 33.19
N MET A 160 27.85 5.38 32.69
CA MET A 160 27.44 4.24 31.87
C MET A 160 26.50 3.31 32.66
N SER A 161 25.45 2.82 32.04
CA SER A 161 24.71 1.66 32.53
C SER A 161 25.52 0.37 32.34
N ASP A 162 25.03 -0.74 32.89
CA ASP A 162 25.67 -2.05 32.70
C ASP A 162 25.52 -2.60 31.26
N SER A 163 24.59 -2.05 30.47
CA SER A 163 24.38 -2.41 29.06
C SER A 163 25.12 -1.49 28.09
N ASP A 164 25.60 -0.32 28.53
CA ASP A 164 26.41 0.57 27.70
C ASP A 164 27.77 -0.05 27.37
N ILE A 165 28.25 0.18 26.14
CA ILE A 165 29.60 -0.18 25.72
C ILE A 165 30.39 1.08 25.35
N MET A 166 31.67 1.09 25.69
CA MET A 166 32.56 2.18 25.33
C MET A 166 33.89 1.64 24.82
N SER A 167 34.48 2.37 23.88
CA SER A 167 35.84 2.18 23.41
C SER A 167 36.63 3.49 23.52
N PHE A 168 37.91 3.41 23.90
CA PHE A 168 38.84 4.51 23.80
C PHE A 168 39.60 4.48 22.48
N LEU A 169 39.53 5.59 21.75
CA LEU A 169 40.29 5.78 20.52
C LEU A 169 41.32 6.90 20.71
N THR A 170 42.60 6.54 20.65
CA THR A 170 43.68 7.53 20.49
C THR A 170 44.20 7.52 19.07
N TYR A 171 44.27 8.70 18.47
CA TYR A 171 44.59 8.84 17.05
C TYR A 171 46.04 9.31 16.86
N GLN A 172 46.92 8.39 16.47
CA GLN A 172 48.20 8.70 15.81
C GLN A 172 48.11 8.36 14.32
N ASN A 173 49.05 8.87 13.52
CA ASN A 173 49.12 8.66 12.05
C ASN A 173 49.18 7.18 11.57
N ALA A 174 49.02 6.16 12.44
CA ALA A 174 48.88 4.74 12.06
C ALA A 174 48.54 3.78 13.25
N GLY A 175 47.51 4.02 14.10
CA GLY A 175 47.16 3.11 15.21
C GLY A 175 45.67 2.92 15.43
N GLY A 176 45.23 1.66 15.63
CA GLY A 176 43.85 1.25 15.95
C GLY A 176 43.42 1.49 17.40
N MET A 177 42.26 0.95 17.80
CA MET A 177 41.64 1.14 19.12
C MET A 177 42.60 0.84 20.28
N ASN A 178 42.51 1.61 21.38
CA ASN A 178 43.25 1.30 22.61
C ASN A 178 42.53 0.24 23.46
N THR A 179 41.21 0.13 23.32
CA THR A 179 40.36 -0.88 23.96
C THR A 179 39.25 -1.28 22.99
N ASP A 180 38.95 -2.57 22.87
CA ASP A 180 37.72 -3.03 22.23
C ASP A 180 36.49 -2.50 23.01
N PHE A 181 35.31 -2.50 22.39
CA PHE A 181 34.09 -2.13 23.10
C PHE A 181 33.89 -2.99 24.35
N THR A 182 33.63 -2.34 25.48
CA THR A 182 33.39 -3.03 26.75
C THR A 182 32.40 -2.27 27.62
N SER A 183 31.58 -3.01 28.37
CA SER A 183 30.77 -2.49 29.48
C SER A 183 31.50 -2.52 30.82
N VAL A 184 32.71 -3.11 30.86
CA VAL A 184 33.47 -3.27 32.10
C VAL A 184 34.16 -1.95 32.47
N LYS A 185 33.52 -1.15 33.33
CA LYS A 185 34.04 0.15 33.80
C LYS A 185 35.49 0.11 34.28
N SER A 186 35.92 -0.98 34.93
CA SER A 186 37.30 -1.11 35.40
C SER A 186 38.35 -1.28 34.30
N ALA A 187 37.94 -1.69 33.09
CA ALA A 187 38.79 -1.74 31.90
C ALA A 187 38.88 -0.37 31.20
N LEU A 188 37.92 0.52 31.45
CA LEU A 188 37.81 1.86 30.89
C LEU A 188 38.52 2.91 31.75
N LYS A 189 39.80 2.69 32.03
CA LYS A 189 40.60 3.65 32.82
C LYS A 189 41.37 4.58 31.90
N TRP A 190 41.30 5.88 32.22
CA TRP A 190 42.17 6.85 31.59
C TRP A 190 43.62 6.59 32.01
N ASP A 191 44.45 6.13 31.07
CA ASP A 191 45.90 6.00 31.24
C ASP A 191 46.59 7.11 30.43
N PRO A 192 47.26 8.09 31.08
CA PRO A 192 47.98 9.15 30.39
C PRO A 192 49.23 8.61 29.69
N ILE A 193 49.07 8.04 28.50
CA ILE A 193 50.22 7.64 27.69
C ILE A 193 50.80 8.88 26.97
N TYR A 194 52.10 9.07 27.12
CA TYR A 194 52.89 10.21 26.64
C TYR A 194 52.93 10.30 25.10
N TYR A 195 52.22 11.24 24.47
CA TYR A 195 52.21 11.34 23.00
C TYR A 195 52.41 12.75 22.40
N SER A 196 52.96 12.76 21.17
CA SER A 196 53.66 13.89 20.54
C SER A 196 52.78 14.84 19.68
N ARG A 197 53.40 15.91 19.17
CA ARG A 197 52.82 17.16 18.63
C ARG A 197 51.92 17.08 17.37
N THR A 198 51.60 15.91 16.81
CA THR A 198 50.83 15.81 15.55
C THR A 198 49.69 14.80 15.64
N ALA A 199 48.55 15.24 16.19
CA ALA A 199 47.32 14.47 16.25
C ALA A 199 46.34 14.97 15.17
N ASN A 200 45.86 14.11 14.26
CA ASN A 200 44.89 14.43 13.20
C ASN A 200 43.42 14.12 13.59
N ALA A 201 42.68 15.14 14.04
CA ALA A 201 41.30 15.00 14.50
C ALA A 201 40.34 14.41 13.43
N SER A 202 40.61 14.69 12.15
CA SER A 202 39.81 14.15 11.03
C SER A 202 39.89 12.62 10.98
N TYR A 203 41.09 12.07 11.13
CA TYR A 203 41.27 10.62 11.12
C TYR A 203 40.61 9.95 12.34
N GLY A 204 40.73 10.56 13.52
CA GLY A 204 40.10 10.04 14.74
C GLY A 204 38.57 9.98 14.62
N ILE A 205 37.94 11.06 14.18
CA ILE A 205 36.48 11.11 13.98
C ILE A 205 36.04 10.11 12.90
N GLY A 206 36.76 10.07 11.78
CA GLY A 206 36.43 9.14 10.69
C GLY A 206 36.52 7.67 11.10
N LEU A 207 37.59 7.30 11.80
CA LEU A 207 37.77 5.93 12.28
C LEU A 207 36.73 5.56 13.33
N ALA A 208 36.41 6.47 14.26
CA ALA A 208 35.33 6.25 15.24
C ALA A 208 33.97 6.04 14.57
N ALA A 209 33.66 6.84 13.54
CA ALA A 209 32.40 6.71 12.80
C ALA A 209 32.29 5.36 12.05
N VAL A 210 33.40 4.86 11.51
CA VAL A 210 33.45 3.52 10.87
C VAL A 210 33.29 2.42 11.90
N ILE A 211 34.03 2.48 13.01
CA ILE A 211 33.96 1.46 14.07
C ILE A 211 32.55 1.37 14.68
N LEU A 212 31.92 2.51 14.98
CA LEU A 212 30.56 2.52 15.53
C LEU A 212 29.55 1.94 14.52
N ASN A 213 29.72 2.23 13.23
CA ASN A 213 28.86 1.69 12.19
C ASN A 213 29.02 0.17 12.02
N ASP A 214 30.26 -0.33 12.05
CA ASP A 214 30.56 -1.72 11.72
C ASP A 214 30.40 -2.67 12.91
N GLU A 215 30.69 -2.21 14.13
CA GLU A 215 30.80 -3.06 15.33
C GLU A 215 29.73 -2.81 16.40
N ALA A 216 28.97 -1.70 16.31
CA ALA A 216 27.98 -1.31 17.32
C ALA A 216 26.56 -1.17 16.77
N MET A 217 26.22 -1.98 15.76
CA MET A 217 24.86 -2.08 15.23
C MET A 217 23.87 -2.43 16.35
N GLY A 218 22.78 -1.66 16.47
CA GLY A 218 21.76 -1.82 17.51
C GLY A 218 21.99 -1.02 18.80
N TYR A 219 23.07 -0.23 18.89
CA TYR A 219 23.33 0.70 20.01
C TYR A 219 23.08 2.16 19.60
N ASN A 220 22.71 3.01 20.56
CA ASN A 220 22.72 4.46 20.36
C ASN A 220 24.17 4.97 20.31
N SER A 221 24.68 5.14 19.09
CA SER A 221 26.08 5.40 18.83
C SER A 221 26.44 6.88 18.95
N LYS A 222 27.47 7.22 19.71
CA LYS A 222 27.95 8.60 19.86
C LYS A 222 29.47 8.71 19.93
N ILE A 223 29.99 9.83 19.46
CA ILE A 223 31.41 10.18 19.60
C ILE A 223 31.55 11.26 20.66
N ILE A 224 32.42 11.03 21.65
CA ILE A 224 32.82 12.06 22.62
C ILE A 224 34.24 12.48 22.31
N PHE A 225 34.44 13.74 21.93
CA PHE A 225 35.74 14.30 21.56
C PHE A 225 36.21 15.32 22.60
N ILE A 226 37.26 14.97 23.35
CA ILE A 226 37.87 15.84 24.37
C ILE A 226 39.09 16.56 23.78
N THR A 227 39.12 17.88 23.89
CA THR A 227 40.22 18.72 23.38
C THR A 227 40.44 19.96 24.24
N ASP A 228 41.67 20.43 24.32
CA ASP A 228 42.02 21.69 24.99
C ASP A 228 42.53 22.77 24.01
N SER A 229 42.38 22.51 22.72
CA SER A 229 42.72 23.43 21.64
C SER A 229 41.68 23.36 20.55
N SER A 230 41.64 24.39 19.70
CA SER A 230 40.91 24.31 18.44
C SER A 230 41.45 23.14 17.60
N VAL A 231 40.57 22.41 16.93
CA VAL A 231 40.90 21.37 15.94
C VAL A 231 40.18 21.66 14.63
N SER A 232 40.79 21.26 13.53
CA SER A 232 40.19 21.31 12.20
C SER A 232 39.87 19.89 11.76
N VAL A 233 38.66 19.69 11.24
CA VAL A 233 38.16 18.41 10.74
C VAL A 233 37.87 18.56 9.25
N ASP A 234 38.50 17.72 8.43
CA ASP A 234 38.23 17.65 6.99
C ASP A 234 36.80 17.10 6.79
N SER A 235 36.03 17.79 5.95
CA SER A 235 34.61 17.52 5.73
C SER A 235 34.32 16.10 5.26
N ARG A 236 35.27 15.43 4.59
CA ARG A 236 35.12 14.03 4.17
C ARG A 236 34.93 13.08 5.33
N PHE A 237 35.64 13.31 6.44
CA PHE A 237 35.51 12.47 7.63
C PHE A 237 34.31 12.86 8.49
N LEU A 238 33.93 14.15 8.48
CA LEU A 238 32.69 14.58 9.12
C LEU A 238 31.45 13.99 8.42
N LYS A 239 31.49 13.87 7.08
CA LYS A 239 30.43 13.20 6.31
C LYS A 239 30.19 11.75 6.72
N LEU A 240 31.20 11.02 7.18
CA LEU A 240 31.00 9.66 7.69
C LEU A 240 30.09 9.67 8.93
N ALA A 241 30.36 10.56 9.89
CA ALA A 241 29.51 10.71 11.07
C ALA A 241 28.10 11.22 10.71
N ILE A 242 27.98 12.16 9.76
CA ILE A 242 26.68 12.68 9.29
C ILE A 242 25.86 11.58 8.60
N ASN A 243 26.46 10.86 7.65
CA ASN A 243 25.78 9.81 6.89
C ASN A 243 25.36 8.63 7.77
N ASN A 244 26.10 8.40 8.86
CA ASN A 244 25.80 7.35 9.84
C ASN A 244 25.00 7.89 11.04
N MET A 245 24.55 9.15 11.02
CA MET A 245 23.78 9.82 12.09
C MET A 245 24.42 9.73 13.49
N ILE A 246 25.76 9.78 13.54
CA ILE A 246 26.52 9.68 14.81
C ILE A 246 26.78 11.09 15.36
N PRO A 247 26.13 11.50 16.47
CA PRO A 247 26.39 12.78 17.10
C PRO A 247 27.79 12.87 17.68
N ILE A 248 28.43 14.02 17.45
CA ILE A 248 29.75 14.33 17.99
C ILE A 248 29.63 15.38 19.10
N TYR A 249 29.90 14.95 20.33
CA TYR A 249 29.94 15.81 21.51
C TYR A 249 31.36 16.27 21.79
N PHE A 250 31.61 17.58 21.75
CA PHE A 250 32.95 18.13 22.02
C PHE A 250 33.07 18.65 23.45
N PHE A 251 34.02 18.12 24.21
CA PHE A 251 34.43 18.68 25.50
C PHE A 251 35.67 19.55 25.35
N CYS A 252 35.49 20.85 25.55
CA CYS A 252 36.52 21.86 25.43
C CYS A 252 37.10 22.21 26.81
N ILE A 253 38.38 21.87 27.02
CA ILE A 253 39.11 22.14 28.27
C ILE A 253 39.90 23.46 28.14
N GLY A 254 39.52 24.48 28.90
CA GLY A 254 40.21 25.77 28.90
C GLY A 254 39.69 26.75 27.84
N ASP A 255 40.43 27.85 27.64
CA ASP A 255 39.95 28.99 26.85
C ASP A 255 40.61 29.03 25.47
N PHE A 256 39.85 28.63 24.45
CA PHE A 256 40.24 28.71 23.04
C PHE A 256 39.01 28.94 22.13
N ASN A 257 39.24 29.21 20.84
CA ASN A 257 38.15 29.44 19.90
C ASN A 257 37.44 28.12 19.52
N THR A 258 36.15 28.03 19.86
CA THR A 258 35.30 26.84 19.65
C THR A 258 34.35 26.97 18.46
N ALA A 259 34.37 28.06 17.68
CA ALA A 259 33.39 28.32 16.62
C ALA A 259 33.29 27.18 15.59
N ALA A 260 34.44 26.63 15.17
CA ALA A 260 34.46 25.49 14.24
C ALA A 260 33.84 24.23 14.86
N LEU A 261 34.08 23.98 16.15
CA LEU A 261 33.53 22.82 16.87
C LEU A 261 32.02 22.93 17.03
N ILE A 262 31.50 24.14 17.26
CA ILE A 262 30.05 24.39 17.32
C ILE A 262 29.42 24.03 15.97
N GLY A 263 30.04 24.44 14.86
CA GLY A 263 29.58 24.06 13.52
C GLY A 263 29.59 22.55 13.29
N TYR A 264 30.67 21.84 13.68
CA TYR A 264 30.75 20.39 13.52
C TYR A 264 29.72 19.64 14.39
N ALA A 265 29.53 20.06 15.63
CA ALA A 265 28.53 19.49 16.54
C ALA A 265 27.11 19.66 15.97
N GLN A 266 26.76 20.87 15.51
CA GLN A 266 25.45 21.14 14.91
C GLN A 266 25.18 20.29 13.67
N LEU A 267 26.19 20.12 12.80
CA LEU A 267 26.05 19.30 11.59
C LEU A 267 25.82 17.81 11.87
N THR A 268 26.23 17.32 13.04
CA THR A 268 26.12 15.90 13.42
C THR A 268 25.01 15.62 14.44
N GLY A 269 24.29 16.64 14.90
CA GLY A 269 23.31 16.50 16.00
C GLY A 269 23.92 16.46 17.41
N GLY A 270 25.23 16.73 17.53
CA GLY A 270 25.94 16.79 18.81
C GLY A 270 25.94 18.18 19.46
N LYS A 271 26.72 18.33 20.54
CA LYS A 271 26.83 19.59 21.31
C LYS A 271 28.27 19.88 21.74
N VAL A 272 28.60 21.17 21.90
CA VAL A 272 29.88 21.61 22.48
C VAL A 272 29.69 21.98 23.95
N TYR A 273 30.49 21.36 24.81
CA TYR A 273 30.58 21.65 26.24
C TYR A 273 31.89 22.37 26.53
N SER A 274 31.80 23.63 26.96
CA SER A 274 32.96 24.40 27.43
C SER A 274 32.93 24.48 28.94
N ALA A 275 33.86 23.79 29.62
CA ALA A 275 33.88 23.73 31.07
C ALA A 275 35.22 24.22 31.64
N LYS A 276 35.17 25.23 32.52
CA LYS A 276 36.33 25.87 33.15
C LYS A 276 36.56 25.41 34.58
N THR A 277 35.56 24.76 35.18
CA THR A 277 35.56 24.27 36.57
C THR A 277 35.11 22.81 36.64
N ALA A 278 35.45 22.12 37.72
CA ALA A 278 34.99 20.75 37.96
C ALA A 278 33.46 20.64 38.06
N ALA A 279 32.78 21.67 38.58
CA ALA A 279 31.32 21.70 38.67
C ALA A 279 30.66 21.76 37.27
N GLU A 280 31.18 22.59 36.37
CA GLU A 280 30.70 22.68 34.98
C GLU A 280 30.97 21.40 34.19
N ILE A 281 32.09 20.71 34.48
CA ILE A 281 32.40 19.38 33.92
C ILE A 281 31.34 18.37 34.35
N ASN A 282 31.04 18.29 35.65
CA ASN A 282 30.04 17.36 36.18
C ASN A 282 28.65 17.63 35.56
N GLN A 283 28.24 18.89 35.48
CA GLN A 283 26.98 19.26 34.83
C GLN A 283 26.95 18.85 33.35
N SER A 284 28.04 19.10 32.61
CA SER A 284 28.14 18.74 31.19
C SER A 284 28.08 17.22 30.96
N CYS A 285 28.69 16.43 31.86
CA CYS A 285 28.64 14.97 31.78
C CYS A 285 27.22 14.44 32.05
N ASN A 286 26.47 15.03 33.00
CA ASN A 286 25.09 14.64 33.29
C ASN A 286 24.13 14.87 32.11
N GLU A 287 24.39 15.84 31.24
CA GLU A 287 23.56 16.09 30.05
C GLU A 287 23.74 15.03 28.94
N ILE A 288 24.80 14.22 29.00
CA ILE A 288 25.15 13.18 28.00
C ILE A 288 24.88 11.76 28.52
N GLY A 289 24.78 11.61 29.84
CA GLY A 289 24.34 10.39 30.49
C GLY A 289 22.90 10.01 30.11
N PRO A 290 22.49 8.77 30.40
CA PRO A 290 21.17 8.30 30.00
C PRO A 290 20.05 9.11 30.63
N LYS A 291 19.08 9.51 29.81
CA LYS A 291 17.83 10.11 30.25
C LYS A 291 16.81 9.00 30.45
N THR A 292 16.34 8.81 31.67
CA THR A 292 15.13 8.03 31.96
C THR A 292 13.93 8.97 31.87
N PHE A 293 13.06 8.78 30.88
CA PHE A 293 11.69 9.28 30.92
C PHE A 293 10.83 8.25 31.67
N VAL A 294 9.91 8.72 32.50
CA VAL A 294 9.01 7.88 33.31
C VAL A 294 7.62 8.39 33.02
N GLY A 295 6.77 7.55 32.44
CA GLY A 295 5.36 7.86 32.24
C GLY A 295 4.56 6.57 32.05
N GLU A 296 3.99 6.04 33.13
CA GLU A 296 2.91 5.04 33.10
C GLU A 296 1.54 5.75 33.06
N THR A 297 1.50 7.01 32.61
CA THR A 297 0.25 7.78 32.52
C THR A 297 -0.44 7.37 31.22
N ASP A 298 -1.72 7.07 31.33
CA ASP A 298 -2.67 6.76 30.26
C ASP A 298 -3.86 7.68 30.54
N THR A 299 -4.03 8.72 29.73
CA THR A 299 -4.89 9.86 30.04
C THR A 299 -6.35 9.63 29.64
N ASP A 300 -6.60 8.97 28.52
CA ASP A 300 -7.93 8.61 28.02
C ASP A 300 -8.38 7.20 28.45
N GLY A 301 -7.46 6.34 28.88
CA GLY A 301 -7.76 5.06 29.49
C GLY A 301 -7.93 3.91 28.51
N ASP A 302 -7.40 4.03 27.30
CA ASP A 302 -7.44 2.99 26.26
C ASP A 302 -6.38 1.89 26.49
N GLY A 303 -5.39 2.13 27.36
CA GLY A 303 -4.34 1.18 27.72
C GLY A 303 -3.00 1.43 27.05
N PHE A 304 -2.90 2.33 26.07
CA PHE A 304 -1.63 2.90 25.67
C PHE A 304 -1.22 4.00 26.65
N THR A 305 0.08 4.16 26.88
CA THR A 305 0.55 5.28 27.69
C THR A 305 0.70 6.54 26.85
N ASP A 306 0.50 7.72 27.45
CA ASP A 306 0.68 9.01 26.79
C ASP A 306 2.02 9.09 26.02
N ILE A 307 3.06 8.44 26.55
CA ILE A 307 4.39 8.45 25.95
C ILE A 307 4.51 7.50 24.76
N GLU A 308 3.81 6.38 24.74
CA GLU A 308 3.76 5.46 23.59
C GLU A 308 3.10 6.18 22.40
N GLU A 309 1.95 6.79 22.64
CA GLU A 309 1.17 7.52 21.64
C GLU A 309 1.91 8.77 21.12
N MET A 310 2.47 9.59 22.03
CA MET A 310 3.28 10.75 21.65
C MET A 310 4.58 10.36 20.89
N SER A 311 5.09 9.14 21.09
CA SER A 311 6.27 8.63 20.38
C SER A 311 5.90 7.96 19.04
N GLY A 312 4.62 7.68 18.84
CA GLY A 312 4.04 6.91 17.77
C GLY A 312 4.07 5.40 18.06
N LEU A 313 2.93 4.75 17.84
CA LEU A 313 2.75 3.31 17.90
C LEU A 313 3.46 2.67 16.71
N ILE A 314 4.26 1.65 17.00
CA ILE A 314 4.97 0.89 15.96
C ILE A 314 4.10 -0.29 15.63
N VAL A 315 3.41 -0.18 14.50
CA VAL A 315 2.37 -1.12 14.10
C VAL A 315 2.92 -2.09 13.07
N SER A 316 2.67 -3.38 13.30
CA SER A 316 3.12 -4.51 12.50
C SER A 316 4.64 -4.56 12.27
N SER A 317 5.08 -5.59 11.59
CA SER A 317 6.50 -5.76 11.26
C SER A 317 6.95 -4.95 10.02
N ASN A 318 6.07 -4.15 9.40
CA ASN A 318 6.37 -3.35 8.19
C ASN A 318 7.15 -2.05 8.47
N CYS A 319 7.44 -1.76 9.75
CA CYS A 319 8.12 -0.57 10.26
C CYS A 319 7.33 0.75 10.13
N LYS A 320 6.02 0.70 9.87
CA LYS A 320 5.15 1.88 9.90
C LYS A 320 5.01 2.37 11.35
N ILE A 321 4.92 3.69 11.50
CA ILE A 321 4.67 4.34 12.78
C ILE A 321 3.36 5.11 12.65
N VAL A 322 2.37 4.72 13.42
CA VAL A 322 1.08 5.39 13.53
C VAL A 322 1.11 6.32 14.73
N ASN A 323 0.47 7.48 14.64
CA ASN A 323 0.43 8.44 15.75
C ASN A 323 -1.02 8.62 16.18
N THR A 324 -1.27 8.37 17.46
CA THR A 324 -2.58 8.53 18.11
C THR A 324 -2.61 9.78 18.99
N ASP A 325 -3.80 10.22 19.40
CA ASP A 325 -3.99 11.35 20.32
C ASP A 325 -4.32 10.85 21.73
N TYR A 326 -3.30 10.85 22.61
CA TYR A 326 -3.35 10.47 24.04
C TYR A 326 -4.45 11.09 24.94
N MET A 327 -5.32 11.90 24.38
CA MET A 327 -6.48 12.49 25.05
C MET A 327 -7.81 11.93 24.51
N LYS A 328 -7.76 10.99 23.56
CA LYS A 328 -8.88 10.41 22.80
C LYS A 328 -8.61 8.91 22.63
N ALA A 329 -9.42 8.11 23.32
CA ALA A 329 -9.38 6.66 23.17
C ALA A 329 -9.73 6.18 21.75
N ASP A 330 -10.45 6.98 20.97
CA ASP A 330 -10.78 6.78 19.55
C ASP A 330 -10.20 8.00 18.81
N THR A 331 -9.03 7.83 18.21
CA THR A 331 -8.24 8.92 17.64
C THR A 331 -8.94 9.51 16.42
N ASP A 332 -9.48 8.69 15.52
CA ASP A 332 -10.03 9.09 14.21
C ASP A 332 -11.57 9.21 14.15
N ASP A 333 -12.24 8.91 15.26
CA ASP A 333 -13.69 8.97 15.48
C ASP A 333 -14.50 7.98 14.60
N ASP A 334 -13.94 6.81 14.25
CA ASP A 334 -14.60 5.77 13.45
C ASP A 334 -15.53 4.83 14.27
N GLY A 335 -15.38 4.84 15.60
CA GLY A 335 -16.15 4.03 16.55
C GLY A 335 -15.42 2.82 17.14
N LEU A 336 -14.15 2.60 16.81
CA LEU A 336 -13.22 1.72 17.51
C LEU A 336 -12.29 2.55 18.40
N ASP A 337 -12.01 2.07 19.61
CA ASP A 337 -10.91 2.66 20.41
C ASP A 337 -9.55 2.19 19.81
N ASP A 338 -8.47 2.97 19.93
CA ASP A 338 -7.14 2.70 19.36
C ASP A 338 -6.60 1.31 19.77
N ASN A 339 -7.01 0.81 20.94
CA ASN A 339 -6.66 -0.51 21.47
C ASN A 339 -7.47 -1.69 20.89
N GLU A 340 -8.58 -1.41 20.21
CA GLU A 340 -9.37 -2.36 19.43
C GLU A 340 -8.77 -2.51 18.03
N GLU A 341 -8.07 -1.49 17.55
CA GLU A 341 -7.42 -1.43 16.24
C GLU A 341 -5.94 -1.86 16.26
N VAL A 342 -5.26 -1.62 17.38
CA VAL A 342 -3.86 -2.01 17.61
C VAL A 342 -3.72 -2.75 18.94
N ASP A 343 -3.06 -3.92 18.93
CA ASP A 343 -2.85 -4.69 20.16
C ASP A 343 -1.93 -3.92 21.11
N VAL A 344 -2.39 -3.65 22.32
CA VAL A 344 -1.59 -2.99 23.37
C VAL A 344 -0.35 -3.81 23.73
N GLU A 345 -0.42 -5.14 23.62
CA GLU A 345 0.74 -6.00 23.88
C GLU A 345 1.72 -6.00 22.69
N LEU A 346 2.99 -5.69 23.00
CA LEU A 346 4.05 -5.80 22.00
C LEU A 346 4.35 -7.26 21.64
N THR A 347 4.16 -7.59 20.38
CA THR A 347 4.65 -8.79 19.74
C THR A 347 6.18 -8.81 19.79
N LYS A 348 6.76 -9.95 20.18
CA LYS A 348 8.20 -10.17 20.26
C LYS A 348 8.61 -11.31 19.34
N VAL A 349 9.30 -10.98 18.25
CA VAL A 349 9.81 -11.98 17.30
C VAL A 349 11.33 -12.11 17.41
N GLU A 350 11.80 -13.33 17.61
CA GLU A 350 13.23 -13.64 17.59
C GLU A 350 13.74 -13.70 16.14
N VAL A 351 14.71 -12.86 15.82
CA VAL A 351 15.41 -12.86 14.53
C VAL A 351 16.72 -13.62 14.67
N PRO A 352 16.90 -14.75 13.97
CA PRO A 352 18.15 -15.50 14.01
C PRO A 352 19.34 -14.66 13.54
N GLY A 353 20.36 -14.51 14.38
CA GLY A 353 21.56 -13.77 14.02
C GLY A 353 22.33 -14.44 12.87
N LYS A 354 22.79 -13.67 11.88
CA LYS A 354 23.69 -14.18 10.83
C LYS A 354 25.10 -14.42 11.39
N GLN A 355 25.78 -15.45 10.86
CA GLN A 355 27.22 -15.71 11.05
C GLN A 355 27.73 -15.82 12.50
N GLY A 356 26.93 -16.35 13.43
CA GLY A 356 27.36 -16.61 14.82
C GLY A 356 27.16 -15.43 15.78
N ASN A 357 26.46 -14.38 15.36
CA ASN A 357 25.93 -13.37 16.26
C ASN A 357 24.72 -13.92 17.06
N PRO A 358 24.50 -13.44 18.30
CA PRO A 358 23.29 -13.77 19.06
C PRO A 358 22.03 -13.30 18.33
N SER A 359 20.91 -14.01 18.52
CA SER A 359 19.60 -13.60 18.00
C SER A 359 19.25 -12.19 18.47
N THR A 360 18.68 -11.39 17.57
CA THR A 360 18.07 -10.09 17.88
C THR A 360 16.56 -10.27 18.06
N PHE A 361 15.87 -9.30 18.64
CA PHE A 361 14.42 -9.36 18.83
C PHE A 361 13.78 -8.15 18.19
N LYS A 362 12.76 -8.35 17.34
CA LYS A 362 11.86 -7.30 16.85
C LYS A 362 10.72 -7.13 17.85
N TYR A 363 10.30 -5.88 18.05
CA TYR A 363 9.17 -5.50 18.90
C TYR A 363 8.26 -4.55 18.12
N TYR A 364 6.96 -4.86 18.05
CA TYR A 364 5.92 -4.07 17.38
C TYR A 364 4.55 -4.51 17.90
N HIS A 365 3.53 -3.67 17.73
CA HIS A 365 2.14 -3.98 18.02
C HIS A 365 1.51 -4.68 16.82
N HIS A 366 0.63 -5.66 17.04
CA HIS A 366 -0.18 -6.19 15.94
C HIS A 366 -1.26 -5.17 15.58
N MET A 367 -1.58 -5.03 14.29
CA MET A 367 -2.53 -4.04 13.79
C MET A 367 -3.66 -4.74 13.04
N TRP A 368 -4.89 -4.35 13.34
CA TRP A 368 -6.10 -4.76 12.62
C TRP A 368 -6.60 -3.65 11.68
N SER A 369 -6.44 -2.39 12.08
CA SER A 369 -6.66 -1.16 11.31
C SER A 369 -5.69 -0.07 11.80
N ASP A 370 -5.50 1.00 11.02
CA ASP A 370 -4.69 2.16 11.37
C ASP A 370 -5.54 3.15 12.20
N PRO A 371 -5.32 3.29 13.52
CA PRO A 371 -6.17 4.11 14.41
C PRO A 371 -6.14 5.62 14.13
N SER A 372 -5.49 6.03 13.05
CA SER A 372 -5.46 7.41 12.59
C SER A 372 -6.19 7.63 11.26
N ASP A 373 -6.81 6.58 10.71
CA ASP A 373 -7.50 6.58 9.42
C ASP A 373 -8.78 5.72 9.47
N PRO A 374 -9.99 6.33 9.40
CA PRO A 374 -11.26 5.63 9.67
C PRO A 374 -11.70 4.62 8.58
N ASP A 375 -10.87 4.42 7.55
CA ASP A 375 -11.04 3.54 6.39
C ASP A 375 -9.62 3.20 5.90
N THR A 376 -8.98 2.27 6.62
CA THR A 376 -7.53 2.03 6.55
C THR A 376 -7.05 1.59 5.17
N ASP A 377 -7.84 0.80 4.45
CA ASP A 377 -7.50 0.34 3.10
C ASP A 377 -8.10 1.21 1.97
N GLY A 378 -8.99 2.14 2.32
CA GLY A 378 -9.57 3.11 1.41
C GLY A 378 -10.61 2.51 0.46
N ASP A 379 -11.26 1.40 0.83
CA ASP A 379 -12.29 0.75 0.03
C ASP A 379 -13.68 1.39 0.16
N GLY A 380 -13.84 2.31 1.12
CA GLY A 380 -15.07 3.05 1.40
C GLY A 380 -15.91 2.46 2.53
N THR A 381 -15.46 1.37 3.16
CA THR A 381 -16.05 0.78 4.35
C THR A 381 -15.27 1.25 5.57
N VAL A 382 -15.96 1.81 6.57
CA VAL A 382 -15.28 2.21 7.82
C VAL A 382 -14.78 0.97 8.57
N ASP A 383 -13.62 1.08 9.23
CA ASP A 383 -12.92 -0.06 9.84
C ASP A 383 -13.78 -0.79 10.87
N SER A 384 -14.56 -0.05 11.67
CA SER A 384 -15.56 -0.61 12.61
C SER A 384 -16.63 -1.52 11.97
N SER A 385 -16.79 -1.48 10.65
CA SER A 385 -17.76 -2.25 9.87
C SER A 385 -17.12 -3.14 8.80
N ASP A 386 -15.80 -3.04 8.59
CA ASP A 386 -15.07 -3.83 7.62
C ASP A 386 -14.65 -5.19 8.20
N LEU A 387 -14.73 -6.23 7.37
CA LEU A 387 -14.30 -7.58 7.70
C LEU A 387 -12.79 -7.75 7.59
N ASN A 388 -12.11 -6.96 6.74
CA ASN A 388 -10.67 -7.01 6.53
C ASN A 388 -10.10 -5.59 6.29
N PRO A 389 -9.98 -4.74 7.34
CA PRO A 389 -9.56 -3.34 7.22
C PRO A 389 -8.17 -3.09 6.60
N LEU A 390 -7.40 -4.14 6.33
CA LEU A 390 -6.06 -4.07 5.73
C LEU A 390 -6.05 -4.51 4.27
N VAL A 391 -7.18 -4.95 3.71
CA VAL A 391 -7.26 -5.57 2.39
C VAL A 391 -8.41 -5.02 1.56
N TYR A 392 -8.06 -4.11 0.64
CA TYR A 392 -9.00 -3.38 -0.22
C TYR A 392 -10.07 -4.28 -0.84
N SER A 393 -11.33 -4.02 -0.53
CA SER A 393 -12.48 -4.80 -0.99
C SER A 393 -13.69 -3.92 -1.35
N PHE A 394 -13.66 -3.35 -2.56
CA PHE A 394 -14.74 -2.47 -3.04
C PHE A 394 -16.17 -3.03 -2.88
N VAL A 395 -16.34 -4.36 -2.93
CA VAL A 395 -17.62 -5.00 -2.63
C VAL A 395 -17.43 -6.00 -1.50
N PRO A 396 -17.80 -5.65 -0.26
CA PRO A 396 -17.77 -6.58 0.86
C PRO A 396 -18.44 -7.93 0.53
N TYR A 397 -17.88 -9.03 1.04
CA TYR A 397 -18.33 -10.42 0.80
C TYR A 397 -18.23 -10.95 -0.64
N LEU A 398 -17.75 -10.18 -1.62
CA LEU A 398 -17.70 -10.64 -3.02
C LEU A 398 -16.67 -11.75 -3.24
N ASP A 399 -15.54 -11.69 -2.54
CA ASP A 399 -14.52 -12.73 -2.45
C ASP A 399 -15.12 -14.06 -1.94
N ILE A 400 -15.88 -14.01 -0.84
CA ILE A 400 -16.54 -15.17 -0.24
C ILE A 400 -17.60 -15.72 -1.20
N LEU A 401 -18.37 -14.85 -1.89
CA LEU A 401 -19.31 -15.28 -2.92
C LEU A 401 -18.62 -15.97 -4.10
N CYS A 402 -17.45 -15.47 -4.53
CA CYS A 402 -16.62 -16.11 -5.54
C CYS A 402 -16.13 -17.49 -5.07
N GLU A 403 -15.71 -17.64 -3.81
CA GLU A 403 -15.33 -18.93 -3.22
C GLU A 403 -16.51 -19.92 -3.24
N TYR A 404 -17.72 -19.48 -2.90
CA TYR A 404 -18.91 -20.32 -2.99
C TYR A 404 -19.20 -20.78 -4.43
N ALA A 405 -18.98 -19.92 -5.43
CA ALA A 405 -19.13 -20.30 -6.83
C ALA A 405 -18.08 -21.35 -7.25
N GLN A 406 -16.82 -21.19 -6.83
CA GLN A 406 -15.75 -22.16 -7.07
C GLN A 406 -16.06 -23.53 -6.44
N ASN A 407 -16.52 -23.54 -5.19
CA ASN A 407 -16.91 -24.75 -4.46
C ASN A 407 -18.11 -25.43 -5.14
N TYR A 408 -19.14 -24.66 -5.51
CA TYR A 408 -20.31 -25.19 -6.22
C TYR A 408 -19.94 -25.80 -7.58
N CYS A 409 -19.08 -25.14 -8.35
CA CYS A 409 -18.57 -25.66 -9.62
C CYS A 409 -17.83 -26.99 -9.43
N SER A 410 -16.95 -27.04 -8.42
CA SER A 410 -16.16 -28.23 -8.07
C SER A 410 -17.05 -29.43 -7.72
N ASP A 411 -18.05 -29.22 -6.87
CA ASP A 411 -19.00 -30.25 -6.45
C ASP A 411 -19.86 -30.79 -7.60
N ASN A 412 -20.16 -29.94 -8.59
CA ASN A 412 -21.01 -30.27 -9.72
C ASN A 412 -20.24 -30.67 -10.99
N ASN A 413 -18.90 -30.79 -10.91
CA ASN A 413 -18.02 -31.06 -12.06
C ASN A 413 -18.16 -30.05 -13.22
N LEU A 414 -18.47 -28.80 -12.91
CA LEU A 414 -18.31 -27.66 -13.83
C LEU A 414 -16.82 -27.28 -13.82
N ARG A 415 -16.21 -26.98 -14.98
CA ARG A 415 -14.73 -27.01 -15.12
C ARG A 415 -14.12 -25.85 -15.90
N ASN A 416 -14.69 -24.66 -15.79
CA ASN A 416 -14.00 -23.47 -16.26
C ASN A 416 -14.37 -22.23 -15.43
N LYS A 417 -13.45 -21.26 -15.40
CA LYS A 417 -13.59 -19.98 -14.71
C LYS A 417 -14.77 -19.15 -15.24
N ASP A 418 -15.14 -19.33 -16.52
CA ASP A 418 -16.34 -18.66 -17.08
C ASP A 418 -17.61 -19.09 -16.33
N ASP A 419 -17.74 -20.37 -15.97
CA ASP A 419 -18.89 -20.90 -15.24
C ASP A 419 -18.96 -20.30 -13.83
N GLU A 420 -17.81 -20.16 -13.15
CA GLU A 420 -17.72 -19.55 -11.80
C GLU A 420 -18.19 -18.10 -11.81
N ILE A 421 -17.62 -17.26 -12.69
CA ILE A 421 -18.03 -15.86 -12.82
C ILE A 421 -19.50 -15.76 -13.25
N THR A 422 -19.95 -16.61 -14.17
CA THR A 422 -21.36 -16.61 -14.61
C THR A 422 -22.31 -16.86 -13.43
N LEU A 423 -21.99 -17.80 -12.53
CA LEU A 423 -22.80 -18.04 -11.33
C LEU A 423 -22.89 -16.82 -10.41
N VAL A 424 -21.77 -16.12 -10.20
CA VAL A 424 -21.72 -14.90 -9.39
C VAL A 424 -22.57 -13.80 -10.03
N LEU A 425 -22.42 -13.57 -11.33
CA LEU A 425 -23.19 -12.54 -12.05
C LEU A 425 -24.69 -12.84 -12.07
N GLU A 426 -25.08 -14.10 -12.28
CA GLU A 426 -26.47 -14.55 -12.18
C GLU A 426 -27.03 -14.34 -10.77
N PHE A 427 -26.25 -14.67 -9.74
CA PHE A 427 -26.63 -14.46 -8.34
C PHE A 427 -26.90 -12.98 -8.06
N LEU A 428 -25.95 -12.08 -8.38
CA LEU A 428 -26.04 -10.64 -8.10
C LEU A 428 -27.26 -10.00 -8.77
N ARG A 429 -27.56 -10.36 -10.02
CA ARG A 429 -28.67 -9.74 -10.78
C ARG A 429 -30.06 -10.30 -10.46
N SER A 430 -30.14 -11.40 -9.69
CA SER A 430 -31.32 -12.26 -9.54
C SER A 430 -32.57 -11.63 -8.95
N THR A 431 -32.48 -10.47 -8.30
CA THR A 431 -33.64 -9.79 -7.70
C THR A 431 -34.22 -8.67 -8.56
N LYS A 432 -33.46 -8.15 -9.53
CA LYS A 432 -33.82 -6.93 -10.29
C LYS A 432 -33.87 -7.16 -11.79
N TYR A 433 -32.87 -7.85 -12.35
CA TYR A 433 -32.70 -8.03 -13.79
C TYR A 433 -33.06 -9.47 -14.22
N ILE A 434 -34.35 -9.79 -14.09
CA ILE A 434 -34.93 -11.12 -14.33
C ILE A 434 -36.12 -11.10 -15.29
N GLY A 435 -36.50 -12.28 -15.77
CA GLY A 435 -37.68 -12.49 -16.62
C GLY A 435 -37.31 -12.60 -18.09
N THR A 436 -38.32 -12.74 -18.95
CA THR A 436 -38.10 -13.19 -20.35
C THR A 436 -37.09 -12.36 -21.12
N LYS A 437 -37.06 -11.03 -20.95
CA LYS A 437 -36.10 -10.16 -21.64
C LYS A 437 -34.66 -10.47 -21.20
N TRP A 438 -34.43 -10.48 -19.89
CA TRP A 438 -33.12 -10.79 -19.30
C TRP A 438 -32.68 -12.23 -19.55
N ASN A 439 -33.61 -13.18 -19.58
CA ASN A 439 -33.29 -14.57 -19.94
C ASN A 439 -32.77 -14.70 -21.37
N ILE A 440 -33.22 -13.84 -22.29
CA ILE A 440 -32.77 -13.82 -23.69
C ILE A 440 -31.38 -13.16 -23.81
N THR A 441 -31.16 -12.05 -23.10
CA THR A 441 -29.94 -11.23 -23.25
C THR A 441 -28.80 -11.71 -22.35
N ALA A 442 -29.11 -12.09 -21.11
CA ALA A 442 -28.16 -12.40 -20.04
C ALA A 442 -28.31 -13.83 -19.45
N GLY A 443 -29.16 -14.68 -20.03
CA GLY A 443 -29.27 -16.09 -19.63
C GLY A 443 -30.20 -16.32 -18.43
N ASN A 444 -30.42 -17.59 -18.09
CA ASN A 444 -31.32 -17.95 -16.99
C ASN A 444 -30.57 -17.91 -15.66
N ILE A 445 -31.26 -17.54 -14.57
CA ILE A 445 -30.71 -17.57 -13.23
C ILE A 445 -30.54 -19.02 -12.73
N ASN A 446 -29.38 -19.35 -12.17
CA ASN A 446 -29.18 -20.60 -11.45
C ASN A 446 -29.74 -20.54 -10.02
N GLU A 447 -31.02 -20.88 -9.87
CA GLU A 447 -31.71 -20.92 -8.58
C GLU A 447 -31.07 -21.89 -7.57
N ASN A 448 -30.40 -22.95 -8.03
CA ASN A 448 -29.73 -23.91 -7.15
C ASN A 448 -28.49 -23.30 -6.50
N PHE A 449 -27.75 -22.46 -7.22
CA PHE A 449 -26.60 -21.76 -6.66
C PHE A 449 -27.04 -20.71 -5.63
N ILE A 450 -28.12 -19.97 -5.90
CA ILE A 450 -28.71 -19.03 -4.93
C ILE A 450 -29.10 -19.77 -3.64
N ALA A 451 -29.77 -20.93 -3.75
CA ALA A 451 -30.12 -21.75 -2.61
C ALA A 451 -28.88 -22.28 -1.87
N TYR A 452 -27.84 -22.68 -2.62
CA TYR A 452 -26.58 -23.15 -2.05
C TYR A 452 -25.88 -22.07 -1.21
N VAL A 453 -25.77 -20.84 -1.70
CA VAL A 453 -25.20 -19.72 -0.91
C VAL A 453 -26.03 -19.49 0.35
N LYS A 454 -27.36 -19.41 0.20
CA LYS A 454 -28.28 -19.18 1.33
C LYS A 454 -28.18 -20.24 2.44
N ASP A 455 -28.06 -21.51 2.05
CA ASP A 455 -28.04 -22.63 2.98
C ASP A 455 -26.68 -22.77 3.71
N ASN A 456 -25.60 -22.24 3.13
CA ASN A 456 -24.25 -22.34 3.70
C ASN A 456 -23.77 -21.05 4.40
N ASN A 457 -24.16 -19.87 3.88
CA ASN A 457 -23.83 -18.58 4.48
C ASN A 457 -24.96 -17.57 4.28
N ILE A 458 -25.80 -17.43 5.31
CA ILE A 458 -26.96 -16.54 5.28
C ILE A 458 -26.57 -15.06 5.27
N ASP A 459 -25.40 -14.71 5.81
CA ASP A 459 -24.95 -13.32 5.92
C ASP A 459 -24.50 -12.80 4.54
N VAL A 460 -23.71 -13.59 3.80
CA VAL A 460 -23.39 -13.32 2.38
C VAL A 460 -24.67 -13.22 1.55
N TYR A 461 -25.61 -14.16 1.74
CA TYR A 461 -26.89 -14.10 1.02
C TYR A 461 -27.66 -12.80 1.33
N ASN A 462 -27.74 -12.40 2.59
CA ASN A 462 -28.48 -11.22 3.01
C ASN A 462 -27.80 -9.92 2.56
N TYR A 463 -26.47 -9.86 2.56
CA TYR A 463 -25.73 -8.69 2.08
C TYR A 463 -26.09 -8.34 0.62
N PHE A 464 -26.13 -9.35 -0.26
CA PHE A 464 -26.41 -9.14 -1.69
C PHE A 464 -27.91 -9.14 -2.04
N LEU A 465 -28.68 -10.06 -1.46
CA LEU A 465 -30.07 -10.38 -1.85
C LEU A 465 -31.08 -10.26 -0.71
N GLY A 466 -30.66 -9.85 0.48
CA GLY A 466 -31.54 -9.60 1.63
C GLY A 466 -32.42 -8.37 1.44
N ASP A 467 -33.33 -8.15 2.39
CA ASP A 467 -34.22 -6.98 2.39
C ASP A 467 -33.48 -5.68 2.79
N ASP A 468 -32.36 -5.82 3.51
CA ASP A 468 -31.45 -4.73 3.88
C ASP A 468 -30.46 -4.52 2.71
N ASN A 469 -30.63 -3.43 1.98
CA ASN A 469 -30.00 -3.21 0.68
C ASN A 469 -28.56 -2.66 0.77
N ALA A 470 -27.64 -3.33 1.48
CA ALA A 470 -26.25 -2.85 1.61
C ALA A 470 -25.60 -2.55 0.24
N VAL A 471 -25.79 -3.43 -0.74
CA VAL A 471 -25.31 -3.23 -2.13
C VAL A 471 -25.95 -2.06 -2.88
N GLU A 472 -27.06 -1.48 -2.41
CA GLU A 472 -27.65 -0.28 -3.01
C GLU A 472 -26.99 1.02 -2.52
N GLU A 473 -26.04 0.92 -1.57
CA GLU A 473 -25.26 2.02 -0.98
C GLU A 473 -23.79 2.01 -1.44
N LEU A 474 -23.46 1.31 -2.53
CA LEU A 474 -22.14 1.38 -3.17
C LEU A 474 -21.99 2.66 -3.99
N PHE A 475 -20.81 3.27 -3.96
CA PHE A 475 -20.48 4.50 -4.69
C PHE A 475 -19.18 4.35 -5.48
N ASP A 476 -19.18 4.84 -6.72
CA ASP A 476 -18.01 4.86 -7.58
C ASP A 476 -16.86 5.64 -6.94
N PRO A 477 -15.67 5.05 -6.69
CA PRO A 477 -14.58 5.73 -5.99
C PRO A 477 -14.05 6.96 -6.76
N LEU A 478 -14.24 7.02 -8.09
CA LEU A 478 -13.78 8.15 -8.90
C LEU A 478 -14.75 9.33 -8.97
N THR A 479 -16.06 9.08 -8.97
CA THR A 479 -17.08 10.11 -9.21
C THR A 479 -18.01 10.33 -8.03
N ASN A 480 -17.99 9.44 -7.04
CA ASN A 480 -18.94 9.35 -5.94
C ASN A 480 -20.42 9.27 -6.40
N GLU A 481 -20.64 8.76 -7.62
CA GLU A 481 -21.97 8.42 -8.11
C GLU A 481 -22.36 7.05 -7.60
N LYS A 482 -23.65 6.81 -7.39
CA LYS A 482 -24.15 5.48 -7.02
C LYS A 482 -23.66 4.43 -8.03
N TYR A 483 -23.15 3.31 -7.52
CA TYR A 483 -22.65 2.19 -8.30
C TYR A 483 -23.65 1.02 -8.28
N ASP A 484 -24.43 0.85 -9.34
CA ASP A 484 -25.43 -0.22 -9.41
C ASP A 484 -24.78 -1.56 -9.76
N LEU A 485 -24.29 -2.27 -8.74
CA LEU A 485 -23.65 -3.58 -8.87
C LEU A 485 -24.56 -4.61 -9.57
N LYS A 486 -25.88 -4.54 -9.36
CA LYS A 486 -26.83 -5.46 -10.00
C LYS A 486 -26.94 -5.19 -11.50
N HIS A 487 -26.87 -3.92 -11.90
CA HIS A 487 -26.85 -3.51 -13.30
C HIS A 487 -25.55 -3.95 -13.96
N LEU A 488 -24.40 -3.66 -13.33
CA LEU A 488 -23.09 -4.13 -13.78
C LEU A 488 -23.10 -5.64 -14.02
N ALA A 489 -23.63 -6.41 -13.07
CA ALA A 489 -23.71 -7.86 -13.17
C ALA A 489 -24.59 -8.31 -14.36
N ALA A 490 -25.72 -7.64 -14.60
CA ALA A 490 -26.60 -7.94 -15.71
C ALA A 490 -25.96 -7.66 -17.07
N THR A 491 -25.30 -6.51 -17.22
CA THR A 491 -24.57 -6.12 -18.44
C THR A 491 -23.43 -7.11 -18.69
N MET A 492 -22.59 -7.37 -17.70
CA MET A 492 -21.43 -8.27 -17.84
C MET A 492 -21.86 -9.72 -18.12
N ASN A 493 -22.91 -10.24 -17.44
CA ASN A 493 -23.40 -11.60 -17.68
C ASN A 493 -23.78 -11.81 -19.15
N ALA A 494 -24.38 -10.80 -19.80
CA ALA A 494 -24.75 -10.89 -21.20
C ALA A 494 -23.55 -11.07 -22.15
N TYR A 495 -22.34 -10.62 -21.77
CA TYR A 495 -21.13 -10.88 -22.54
C TYR A 495 -20.56 -12.29 -22.34
N PHE A 496 -20.78 -12.90 -21.17
CA PHE A 496 -20.41 -14.30 -20.90
C PHE A 496 -21.36 -15.30 -21.55
N GLU A 497 -22.64 -14.93 -21.76
CA GLU A 497 -23.62 -15.85 -22.31
C GLU A 497 -23.24 -16.39 -23.70
N LYS A 498 -23.44 -17.68 -23.93
CA LYS A 498 -23.05 -18.36 -25.19
C LYS A 498 -24.27 -18.76 -26.04
N ASN A 499 -25.39 -18.04 -25.93
CA ASN A 499 -26.65 -18.40 -26.61
C ASN A 499 -26.57 -18.32 -28.15
N ASP A 500 -27.01 -19.37 -28.84
CA ASP A 500 -27.01 -19.52 -30.32
C ASP A 500 -27.78 -18.42 -31.06
N ILE A 501 -28.73 -17.77 -30.37
CA ILE A 501 -29.51 -16.63 -30.89
C ILE A 501 -28.59 -15.47 -31.31
N LYS A 502 -27.42 -15.32 -30.65
CA LYS A 502 -26.41 -14.31 -30.95
C LYS A 502 -25.89 -14.39 -32.39
N SER A 503 -25.83 -15.61 -32.96
CA SER A 503 -25.35 -15.85 -34.33
C SER A 503 -26.34 -15.44 -35.43
N ILE A 504 -27.64 -15.35 -35.10
CA ILE A 504 -28.70 -15.07 -36.08
C ILE A 504 -28.78 -13.58 -36.41
N TYR A 505 -28.46 -12.72 -35.43
CA TYR A 505 -28.58 -11.27 -35.54
C TYR A 505 -27.26 -10.55 -35.89
N SER A 506 -26.11 -11.21 -35.70
CA SER A 506 -24.76 -10.63 -35.83
C SER A 506 -24.30 -10.34 -37.27
N THR A 507 -25.10 -10.66 -38.29
CA THR A 507 -24.64 -10.52 -39.70
C THR A 507 -24.73 -9.09 -40.25
N TYR A 508 -25.42 -8.16 -39.59
CA TYR A 508 -25.61 -6.79 -40.12
C TYR A 508 -25.87 -5.69 -39.06
N TYR A 509 -26.04 -6.05 -37.78
CA TYR A 509 -26.41 -5.16 -36.67
C TYR A 509 -25.63 -5.54 -35.40
N GLY A 510 -25.55 -4.63 -34.42
CA GLY A 510 -24.76 -4.81 -33.20
C GLY A 510 -25.06 -6.10 -32.41
N SER A 511 -24.15 -6.46 -31.50
CA SER A 511 -24.25 -7.63 -30.63
C SER A 511 -25.49 -7.60 -29.73
N MET A 512 -26.19 -8.73 -29.61
CA MET A 512 -27.34 -8.85 -28.68
C MET A 512 -26.92 -8.66 -27.21
N ASN A 513 -25.63 -8.78 -26.90
CA ASN A 513 -25.09 -8.62 -25.55
C ASN A 513 -25.27 -7.18 -25.06
N ASP A 514 -25.05 -6.21 -25.93
CA ASP A 514 -25.11 -4.77 -25.60
C ASP A 514 -26.52 -4.33 -25.15
N MET A 515 -27.55 -5.14 -25.47
CA MET A 515 -28.94 -4.88 -25.08
C MET A 515 -29.22 -5.11 -23.60
N ALA A 516 -28.32 -5.79 -22.88
CA ALA A 516 -28.40 -5.98 -21.44
C ALA A 516 -27.76 -4.82 -20.64
N GLY A 517 -27.27 -3.78 -21.32
CA GLY A 517 -26.69 -2.57 -20.73
C GLY A 517 -26.86 -1.37 -21.66
N TRP A 518 -25.75 -0.70 -22.00
CA TRP A 518 -25.70 0.59 -22.70
C TRP A 518 -26.65 0.79 -23.87
N ALA A 519 -26.80 -0.22 -24.73
CA ALA A 519 -27.65 -0.08 -25.90
C ALA A 519 -29.13 -0.28 -25.55
N GLY A 520 -29.43 -1.07 -24.50
CA GLY A 520 -30.75 -1.19 -23.90
C GLY A 520 -31.21 0.12 -23.26
N ASP A 521 -30.33 0.75 -22.48
CA ASP A 521 -30.62 2.03 -21.82
C ASP A 521 -30.76 3.17 -22.82
N LEU A 522 -29.92 3.18 -23.86
CA LEU A 522 -30.09 4.10 -24.99
C LEU A 522 -31.47 3.95 -25.64
N GLN A 523 -31.97 2.73 -25.82
CA GLN A 523 -33.33 2.50 -26.32
C GLN A 523 -34.39 2.93 -25.30
N GLN A 524 -34.15 2.71 -24.01
CA GLN A 524 -35.09 3.04 -22.94
C GLN A 524 -35.27 4.54 -22.77
N VAL A 525 -34.18 5.32 -22.81
CA VAL A 525 -34.23 6.78 -22.78
C VAL A 525 -35.04 7.33 -23.98
N ILE A 526 -34.88 6.74 -25.16
CA ILE A 526 -35.63 7.13 -26.35
C ILE A 526 -37.12 6.78 -26.18
N ASP A 527 -37.42 5.58 -25.70
CA ASP A 527 -38.79 5.07 -25.57
C ASP A 527 -39.58 5.77 -24.46
N GLN A 528 -39.00 5.85 -23.27
CA GLN A 528 -39.69 6.20 -22.03
C GLN A 528 -39.52 7.67 -21.65
N ASP A 529 -38.36 8.28 -21.93
CA ASP A 529 -38.11 9.67 -21.54
C ASP A 529 -38.45 10.66 -22.66
N ILE A 530 -38.08 10.34 -23.91
CA ILE A 530 -38.25 11.27 -25.04
C ILE A 530 -39.60 11.07 -25.74
N LEU A 531 -39.95 9.83 -26.10
CA LEU A 531 -41.09 9.55 -26.97
C LEU A 531 -42.37 9.14 -26.26
N TYR A 532 -42.32 8.84 -24.97
CA TYR A 532 -43.49 8.41 -24.23
C TYR A 532 -44.62 9.47 -24.28
N GLY A 533 -45.81 9.04 -24.69
CA GLY A 533 -46.98 9.91 -24.84
C GLY A 533 -46.91 10.90 -26.01
N LYS A 534 -45.89 10.85 -26.88
CA LYS A 534 -45.79 11.67 -28.08
C LYS A 534 -46.56 11.05 -29.25
N ASP A 535 -46.93 11.89 -30.22
CA ASP A 535 -47.64 11.46 -31.43
C ASP A 535 -46.76 11.54 -32.68
N GLN A 536 -47.30 11.08 -33.81
CA GLN A 536 -46.60 11.15 -35.10
C GLN A 536 -46.29 12.58 -35.53
N TYR A 537 -47.08 13.57 -35.11
CA TYR A 537 -46.84 14.97 -35.49
C TYR A 537 -45.59 15.51 -34.79
N TYR A 538 -45.40 15.22 -33.49
CA TYR A 538 -44.17 15.54 -32.78
C TYR A 538 -42.95 14.90 -33.45
N ALA A 539 -43.02 13.59 -33.72
CA ALA A 539 -41.93 12.84 -34.33
C ALA A 539 -41.53 13.33 -35.74
N HIS A 540 -42.50 13.57 -36.63
CA HIS A 540 -42.21 14.00 -38.01
C HIS A 540 -41.66 15.43 -38.11
N ASN A 541 -41.89 16.28 -37.10
CA ASN A 541 -41.40 17.65 -37.08
C ASN A 541 -40.08 17.82 -36.30
N MET A 542 -39.56 16.75 -35.69
CA MET A 542 -38.28 16.80 -34.99
C MET A 542 -37.12 16.93 -35.99
N SER A 543 -36.34 18.02 -35.86
CA SER A 543 -35.11 18.20 -36.62
C SER A 543 -33.96 17.42 -36.00
N ILE A 544 -32.86 17.23 -36.74
CA ILE A 544 -31.64 16.60 -36.23
C ILE A 544 -31.13 17.34 -34.99
N GLU A 545 -31.11 18.68 -35.04
CA GLU A 545 -30.68 19.53 -33.92
C GLU A 545 -31.60 19.37 -32.70
N ALA A 546 -32.91 19.35 -32.90
CA ALA A 546 -33.85 19.16 -31.79
C ALA A 546 -33.70 17.77 -31.15
N ALA A 547 -33.52 16.73 -31.97
CA ALA A 547 -33.26 15.38 -31.49
C ALA A 547 -31.95 15.32 -30.68
N TYR A 548 -30.87 15.95 -31.17
CA TYR A 548 -29.61 16.05 -30.44
C TYR A 548 -29.82 16.68 -29.05
N GLN A 549 -30.47 17.84 -28.99
CA GLN A 549 -30.68 18.57 -27.73
C GLN A 549 -31.58 17.80 -26.74
N GLU A 550 -32.62 17.13 -27.23
CA GLU A 550 -33.48 16.26 -26.39
C GLU A 550 -32.66 15.12 -25.79
N MET A 551 -31.87 14.41 -26.60
CA MET A 551 -31.03 13.32 -26.09
C MET A 551 -29.97 13.82 -25.09
N SER A 552 -29.29 14.93 -25.38
CA SER A 552 -28.32 15.55 -24.45
C SER A 552 -28.94 15.99 -23.11
N THR A 553 -30.27 16.15 -23.04
CA THR A 553 -30.95 16.47 -21.78
C THR A 553 -31.01 15.28 -20.83
N TYR A 554 -31.04 14.06 -21.37
CA TYR A 554 -31.24 12.83 -20.59
C TYR A 554 -29.95 12.03 -20.39
N LEU A 555 -29.05 11.98 -21.37
CA LEU A 555 -27.79 11.23 -21.23
C LEU A 555 -26.98 11.69 -20.01
N GLY A 556 -26.69 10.75 -19.10
CA GLY A 556 -25.92 11.03 -17.89
C GLY A 556 -26.64 11.93 -16.88
N ASN A 557 -27.93 12.18 -17.05
CA ASN A 557 -28.68 13.07 -16.15
C ASN A 557 -28.99 12.37 -14.82
N ARG A 558 -28.56 12.98 -13.71
CA ARG A 558 -28.72 12.42 -12.35
C ARG A 558 -30.15 12.37 -11.82
N SER A 559 -31.07 13.16 -12.35
CA SER A 559 -32.37 13.40 -11.68
C SER A 559 -33.56 12.68 -12.29
N ASN A 560 -33.53 12.39 -13.61
CA ASN A 560 -34.71 11.90 -14.31
C ASN A 560 -34.34 11.36 -15.71
N SER A 561 -33.61 10.25 -15.75
CA SER A 561 -33.23 9.56 -16.98
C SER A 561 -33.14 8.06 -16.74
N HIS A 562 -33.61 7.27 -17.70
CA HIS A 562 -33.35 5.84 -17.76
C HIS A 562 -31.95 5.51 -18.31
N TYR A 563 -31.16 6.53 -18.62
CA TYR A 563 -29.74 6.37 -18.92
C TYR A 563 -28.94 7.43 -18.16
N GLY A 564 -28.97 7.30 -16.83
CA GLY A 564 -28.34 8.24 -15.90
C GLY A 564 -26.82 8.07 -15.86
N ILE A 565 -26.13 8.90 -15.08
CA ILE A 565 -24.67 8.79 -14.95
C ILE A 565 -24.23 7.46 -14.30
N SER A 566 -25.02 6.93 -13.37
CA SER A 566 -24.79 5.62 -12.76
C SER A 566 -24.77 4.51 -13.83
N ASP A 567 -25.78 4.48 -14.70
CA ASP A 567 -25.88 3.53 -15.82
C ASP A 567 -24.69 3.68 -16.78
N VAL A 568 -24.34 4.91 -17.16
CA VAL A 568 -23.18 5.21 -18.03
C VAL A 568 -21.88 4.64 -17.46
N ILE A 569 -21.69 4.75 -16.14
CA ILE A 569 -20.49 4.24 -15.45
C ILE A 569 -20.51 2.70 -15.44
N VAL A 570 -21.57 2.08 -14.92
CA VAL A 570 -21.62 0.62 -14.75
C VAL A 570 -21.65 -0.13 -16.09
N ASP A 571 -22.23 0.47 -17.13
CA ASP A 571 -22.16 -0.07 -18.49
C ASP A 571 -20.74 -0.08 -19.05
N ALA A 572 -20.03 1.04 -18.86
CA ALA A 572 -18.64 1.15 -19.31
C ALA A 572 -17.77 0.14 -18.59
N ASP A 573 -17.91 0.06 -17.27
CA ASP A 573 -17.16 -0.83 -16.40
C ASP A 573 -17.47 -2.30 -16.71
N ALA A 574 -18.74 -2.69 -16.86
CA ALA A 574 -19.12 -4.07 -17.18
C ALA A 574 -18.50 -4.58 -18.49
N VAL A 575 -18.46 -3.75 -19.52
CA VAL A 575 -17.82 -4.09 -20.79
C VAL A 575 -16.32 -4.19 -20.62
N ASN A 576 -15.70 -3.21 -19.96
CA ASN A 576 -14.26 -3.20 -19.75
C ASN A 576 -13.79 -4.40 -18.94
N LEU A 577 -14.47 -4.73 -17.84
CA LEU A 577 -14.20 -5.91 -17.00
C LEU A 577 -14.29 -7.22 -17.79
N TYR A 578 -15.26 -7.35 -18.70
CA TYR A 578 -15.35 -8.53 -19.56
C TYR A 578 -14.14 -8.69 -20.48
N TYR A 579 -13.62 -7.60 -21.04
CA TYR A 579 -12.43 -7.65 -21.89
C TYR A 579 -11.14 -7.83 -21.07
N GLU A 580 -11.05 -7.24 -19.88
CA GLU A 580 -9.96 -7.48 -18.93
C GLU A 580 -9.88 -8.97 -18.54
N TYR A 581 -11.03 -9.59 -18.27
CA TYR A 581 -11.11 -11.04 -18.02
C TYR A 581 -10.67 -11.87 -19.22
N LYS A 582 -11.00 -11.46 -20.45
CA LYS A 582 -10.57 -12.19 -21.65
C LYS A 582 -9.06 -12.24 -21.80
N ASP A 583 -8.39 -11.17 -21.37
CA ASP A 583 -6.92 -11.11 -21.36
C ASP A 583 -6.34 -11.86 -20.14
N ASN A 584 -7.10 -11.97 -19.05
CA ASN A 584 -6.71 -12.62 -17.78
C ASN A 584 -7.72 -13.68 -17.29
N PRO A 585 -7.92 -14.80 -18.01
CA PRO A 585 -9.07 -15.72 -17.81
C PRO A 585 -9.00 -16.60 -16.55
N ASN A 586 -8.07 -16.34 -15.64
CA ASN A 586 -7.93 -17.07 -14.38
C ASN A 586 -8.46 -16.29 -13.19
N MET A 587 -8.69 -14.97 -13.33
CA MET A 587 -9.18 -14.13 -12.24
C MET A 587 -10.66 -14.40 -11.95
N ASP A 588 -11.09 -14.24 -10.70
CA ASP A 588 -12.51 -14.17 -10.37
C ASP A 588 -13.06 -12.73 -10.44
N LEU A 589 -14.36 -12.57 -10.16
CA LEU A 589 -15.01 -11.27 -10.27
C LEU A 589 -14.50 -10.25 -9.24
N ASN A 590 -14.15 -10.70 -8.04
CA ASN A 590 -13.62 -9.84 -6.99
C ASN A 590 -12.25 -9.28 -7.40
N GLU A 591 -11.34 -10.17 -7.78
CA GLU A 591 -10.01 -9.81 -8.27
C GLU A 591 -10.09 -8.85 -9.48
N LEU A 592 -10.95 -9.16 -10.46
CA LEU A 592 -11.14 -8.30 -11.64
C LEU A 592 -11.61 -6.90 -11.27
N LEU A 593 -12.63 -6.81 -10.41
CA LEU A 593 -13.25 -5.54 -10.03
C LEU A 593 -12.28 -4.66 -9.25
N ASN A 594 -11.61 -5.21 -8.23
CA ASN A 594 -10.64 -4.46 -7.42
C ASN A 594 -9.43 -4.03 -8.28
N ASN A 595 -8.89 -4.93 -9.11
CA ASN A 595 -7.81 -4.59 -10.04
C ASN A 595 -8.18 -3.45 -11.01
N TYR A 596 -9.41 -3.48 -11.51
CA TYR A 596 -9.92 -2.50 -12.45
C TYR A 596 -10.10 -1.14 -11.79
N LEU A 597 -10.68 -1.09 -10.58
CA LEU A 597 -10.94 0.14 -9.81
C LEU A 597 -9.68 0.82 -9.29
N ILE A 598 -8.72 0.06 -8.76
CA ILE A 598 -7.45 0.62 -8.25
C ILE A 598 -6.65 1.31 -9.37
N LYS A 599 -6.68 0.76 -10.58
CA LYS A 599 -5.93 1.29 -11.74
C LYS A 599 -6.71 2.36 -12.51
N MET A 600 -7.92 2.67 -12.08
CA MET A 600 -8.88 3.36 -12.91
C MET A 600 -8.59 4.86 -13.05
N ASN A 601 -8.87 5.37 -14.24
CA ASN A 601 -8.94 6.80 -14.51
C ASN A 601 -10.14 7.08 -15.41
N ASN A 602 -10.93 8.11 -15.09
CA ASN A 602 -12.20 8.41 -15.79
C ASN A 602 -12.03 8.54 -17.32
N LYS A 603 -10.98 9.22 -17.78
CA LYS A 603 -10.71 9.36 -19.22
C LYS A 603 -10.45 7.99 -19.87
N GLN A 604 -9.67 7.15 -19.20
CA GLN A 604 -9.29 5.83 -19.68
C GLN A 604 -10.49 4.88 -19.69
N ARG A 605 -11.32 4.89 -18.63
CA ARG A 605 -12.59 4.13 -18.52
C ARG A 605 -13.44 4.25 -19.78
N PHE A 606 -13.74 5.48 -20.19
CA PHE A 606 -14.61 5.71 -21.35
C PHE A 606 -13.89 5.51 -22.69
N SER A 607 -12.58 5.76 -22.77
CA SER A 607 -11.80 5.42 -23.97
C SER A 607 -11.76 3.91 -24.20
N ASP A 608 -11.56 3.11 -23.16
CA ASP A 608 -11.53 1.65 -23.26
C ASP A 608 -12.90 1.10 -23.60
N PHE A 609 -13.96 1.67 -23.02
CA PHE A 609 -15.33 1.29 -23.36
C PHE A 609 -15.62 1.48 -24.86
N ILE A 610 -15.28 2.67 -25.40
CA ILE A 610 -15.46 2.97 -26.83
C ILE A 610 -14.67 1.97 -27.69
N TYR A 611 -13.42 1.70 -27.33
CA TYR A 611 -12.59 0.72 -28.01
C TYR A 611 -13.20 -0.68 -27.97
N ASN A 612 -13.69 -1.11 -26.81
CA ASN A 612 -14.20 -2.45 -26.56
C ASN A 612 -15.52 -2.74 -27.29
N ILE A 613 -16.39 -1.74 -27.47
CA ILE A 613 -17.67 -1.93 -28.18
C ILE A 613 -17.55 -1.70 -29.70
N THR A 614 -16.55 -0.94 -30.17
CA THR A 614 -16.42 -0.61 -31.61
C THR A 614 -15.22 -1.27 -32.31
N GLY A 615 -14.18 -1.64 -31.56
CA GLY A 615 -12.87 -2.03 -32.06
C GLY A 615 -11.95 -0.86 -32.46
N SER A 616 -12.34 0.40 -32.20
CA SER A 616 -11.57 1.60 -32.52
C SER A 616 -11.86 2.75 -31.54
N ASN A 617 -11.08 3.83 -31.58
CA ASN A 617 -11.39 5.07 -30.85
C ASN A 617 -11.86 6.18 -31.81
N GLU A 618 -12.49 5.78 -32.92
CA GLU A 618 -12.96 6.71 -33.96
C GLU A 618 -14.41 7.10 -33.74
N ARG A 619 -14.68 8.41 -33.72
CA ARG A 619 -16.03 8.98 -33.52
C ARG A 619 -17.04 8.48 -34.57
N SER A 620 -16.59 8.16 -35.78
CA SER A 620 -17.45 7.60 -36.82
C SER A 620 -18.00 6.23 -36.45
N ASP A 621 -17.19 5.39 -35.82
CA ASP A 621 -17.52 3.98 -35.59
C ASP A 621 -18.52 3.86 -34.43
N LEU A 622 -18.31 4.62 -33.35
CA LEU A 622 -19.28 4.71 -32.26
C LEU A 622 -20.63 5.25 -32.75
N LYS A 623 -20.62 6.28 -33.60
CA LYS A 623 -21.85 6.84 -34.16
C LYS A 623 -22.58 5.85 -35.08
N ILE A 624 -21.86 5.06 -35.87
CA ILE A 624 -22.44 3.99 -36.71
C ILE A 624 -23.07 2.91 -35.81
N LEU A 625 -22.36 2.51 -34.75
CA LEU A 625 -22.85 1.50 -33.81
C LEU A 625 -24.12 1.98 -33.10
N ALA A 626 -24.13 3.18 -32.53
CA ALA A 626 -25.30 3.78 -31.90
C ALA A 626 -26.50 3.88 -32.87
N THR A 627 -26.24 4.29 -34.12
CA THR A 627 -27.27 4.34 -35.19
C THR A 627 -27.92 2.97 -35.41
N SER A 628 -27.15 1.88 -35.31
CA SER A 628 -27.65 0.52 -35.52
C SER A 628 -28.62 0.08 -34.41
N TYR A 629 -28.37 0.48 -33.17
CA TYR A 629 -29.23 0.16 -32.03
C TYR A 629 -30.46 1.04 -31.91
N ILE A 630 -30.39 2.29 -32.36
CA ILE A 630 -31.56 3.19 -32.43
C ILE A 630 -32.50 2.78 -33.57
N ARG A 631 -31.98 2.07 -34.59
CA ARG A 631 -32.74 1.54 -35.72
C ARG A 631 -32.93 0.02 -35.63
N PRO A 632 -33.53 -0.54 -34.56
CA PRO A 632 -33.63 -1.98 -34.47
C PRO A 632 -34.61 -2.50 -35.54
N PRO A 633 -34.28 -3.60 -36.25
CA PRO A 633 -35.21 -4.23 -37.17
C PRO A 633 -36.42 -4.81 -36.42
N MET A 634 -37.55 -4.98 -37.12
CA MET A 634 -38.79 -5.55 -36.54
C MET A 634 -38.58 -6.92 -35.87
N ASP A 635 -37.61 -7.70 -36.32
CA ASP A 635 -37.30 -9.02 -35.76
C ASP A 635 -36.58 -8.92 -34.40
N PHE A 636 -35.82 -7.84 -34.15
CA PHE A 636 -35.22 -7.52 -32.83
C PHE A 636 -36.34 -7.22 -31.81
N LEU A 637 -37.40 -6.52 -32.22
CA LEU A 637 -38.56 -6.22 -31.37
C LEU A 637 -39.28 -7.48 -30.87
N SER A 638 -39.23 -8.56 -31.64
CA SER A 638 -39.79 -9.86 -31.24
C SER A 638 -38.92 -10.63 -30.24
N ALA A 639 -37.65 -10.25 -30.10
CA ALA A 639 -36.65 -10.87 -29.23
C ALA A 639 -36.49 -10.17 -27.87
N GLY A 640 -37.36 -9.21 -27.54
CA GLY A 640 -37.41 -8.62 -26.20
C GLY A 640 -36.85 -7.20 -26.04
N CYS A 641 -36.65 -6.44 -27.14
CA CYS A 641 -36.23 -5.03 -27.08
C CYS A 641 -37.08 -4.13 -26.16
N VAL A 642 -36.56 -2.95 -25.83
CA VAL A 642 -37.22 -2.00 -24.91
C VAL A 642 -38.40 -1.29 -25.58
N TYR A 643 -38.34 -1.01 -26.89
CA TYR A 643 -39.38 -0.26 -27.59
C TYR A 643 -40.77 -0.87 -27.53
N SER A 644 -41.77 -0.02 -27.24
CA SER A 644 -43.16 -0.37 -27.49
C SER A 644 -43.46 -0.38 -29.01
N SER A 645 -44.42 -1.20 -29.44
CA SER A 645 -44.86 -1.22 -30.84
C SER A 645 -45.38 0.15 -31.32
N SER A 646 -45.88 0.99 -30.43
CA SER A 646 -46.29 2.37 -30.72
C SER A 646 -45.09 3.28 -30.96
N THR A 647 -44.06 3.20 -30.13
CA THR A 647 -42.90 4.09 -30.20
C THR A 647 -42.01 3.80 -31.38
N CYS A 648 -41.85 2.52 -31.76
CA CYS A 648 -41.09 2.14 -32.95
C CYS A 648 -41.61 2.84 -34.22
N ASN A 649 -42.90 3.13 -34.30
CA ASN A 649 -43.51 3.83 -35.43
C ASN A 649 -43.27 5.36 -35.42
N LEU A 650 -42.65 5.90 -34.37
CA LEU A 650 -42.31 7.31 -34.23
C LEU A 650 -40.84 7.61 -34.61
N ILE A 651 -39.95 6.62 -34.63
CA ILE A 651 -38.53 6.87 -34.87
C ILE A 651 -38.30 7.26 -36.33
N THR A 652 -37.80 8.48 -36.56
CA THR A 652 -37.47 9.00 -37.90
C THR A 652 -35.97 9.06 -38.15
N GLU A 653 -35.54 9.15 -39.41
CA GLU A 653 -34.12 9.31 -39.79
C GLU A 653 -33.45 10.50 -39.09
N ASN A 654 -34.12 11.65 -39.01
CA ASN A 654 -33.58 12.83 -38.34
C ASN A 654 -33.28 12.57 -36.86
N MET A 655 -34.18 11.83 -36.19
CA MET A 655 -34.04 11.45 -34.79
C MET A 655 -32.86 10.51 -34.60
N ILE A 656 -32.76 9.48 -35.43
CA ILE A 656 -31.64 8.54 -35.42
C ILE A 656 -30.30 9.30 -35.50
N TYR A 657 -30.15 10.22 -36.45
CA TYR A 657 -28.92 10.98 -36.60
C TYR A 657 -28.65 11.93 -35.43
N GLY A 658 -29.67 12.62 -34.91
CA GLY A 658 -29.53 13.53 -33.77
C GLY A 658 -29.14 12.80 -32.49
N PHE A 659 -29.89 11.76 -32.15
CA PHE A 659 -29.66 10.92 -30.97
C PHE A 659 -28.29 10.23 -30.99
N ALA A 660 -27.93 9.59 -32.12
CA ALA A 660 -26.61 8.96 -32.26
C ALA A 660 -25.46 9.96 -32.17
N SER A 661 -25.67 11.20 -32.62
CA SER A 661 -24.65 12.25 -32.49
C SER A 661 -24.49 12.70 -31.03
N ALA A 662 -25.60 12.91 -30.31
CA ALA A 662 -25.55 13.30 -28.90
C ALA A 662 -24.90 12.23 -28.03
N PHE A 663 -25.26 10.96 -28.24
CA PHE A 663 -24.62 9.82 -27.57
C PHE A 663 -23.12 9.77 -27.84
N CYS A 664 -22.73 9.88 -29.11
CA CYS A 664 -21.34 9.84 -29.49
C CYS A 664 -20.53 11.00 -28.88
N ASP A 665 -21.10 12.19 -28.83
CA ASP A 665 -20.39 13.38 -28.33
C ASP A 665 -20.22 13.32 -26.82
N TYR A 666 -21.26 12.85 -26.13
CA TYR A 666 -21.22 12.64 -24.68
C TYR A 666 -20.09 11.69 -24.26
N TYR A 667 -19.97 10.52 -24.89
CA TYR A 667 -18.90 9.57 -24.55
C TYR A 667 -17.50 10.07 -24.93
N PHE A 668 -17.36 10.80 -26.04
CA PHE A 668 -16.08 11.40 -26.40
C PHE A 668 -15.71 12.58 -25.49
N ASP A 669 -16.68 13.32 -24.96
CA ASP A 669 -16.42 14.36 -23.96
C ASP A 669 -15.94 13.76 -22.64
N LEU A 670 -16.46 12.59 -22.24
CA LEU A 670 -15.97 11.85 -21.07
C LEU A 670 -14.59 11.22 -21.28
N ALA A 671 -14.27 10.79 -22.51
CA ALA A 671 -13.01 10.17 -22.87
C ALA A 671 -11.87 11.17 -23.20
N ASN A 672 -12.10 12.48 -23.10
CA ASN A 672 -11.11 13.52 -23.41
C ASN A 672 -10.71 14.34 -22.19
#